data_AF-A0A919SGV1-F1
#
_entry.id   AF-A0A919SGV1-F1
#
_cell.length_a   1.000
_cell.length_b   1.000
_cell.length_c   1.000
_cell.angle_alpha   90.00
_cell.angle_beta   90.00
_cell.angle_gamma   90.00
#
_symmetry.space_group_name_H-M   'P 1'
#
loop_
_entity.id
_entity.type
_entity.pdbx_description
1 polymer ?
#
loop_
_entity_poly.entity_id
_entity_poly.type
_entity_poly.pdbx_seq_one_letter_code
_entity_poly.pdbx_strand_id
1 'polypeptide(L)'
;MSLRIAIEGGDVASVVTAVRSLDEPGRRKARTALAAMTRDREVWWDGTRGAALSVAVVGCQPTAAKAAQILGRPSVGLAEEAVAPVLEVARALGVPWLVELANRLATVPEPDWRFVAGLIRAEGAPPPTGDRFVEGWATDLGMRELDRPLAERLRDDPFLRVLLPRLFEVDAVGLRLHFPDLCTGRENGFADAVAQLSREGVLDRAYLIGATLDRLLRGDRPKALRAFIVLHETLAPTAAEVVARSGDYLRLLTDGPVSVASMAQRVLCTVDLPDRDALLDASRVVLARPEKALVKAQVAWLGVAGPAAPVVFSSPRGDDLPALALPQPAPPPITDVDTLVEEVALLLRRRIPDGPVERVLDGLVRLAAVDGGRLAGALRPLLRDARGWVFRRHRNEPHCLCESMGDLLRAAAGLEREREPEDWSSENEPDPARAAPAVLVRRRLEEAAARLGSTPSLLCAPTSMTGSLDGSVLLERIAALGDREPWPVDLTQALLRLPLAPDSGLAARADALGSRAGKALAARLRSGGLPQPGQYTVSVEFSRKLDDADVRESFGLWPRRLLVETAPPAGLEFELVELLDVTAGEYYSTRAEEDWSRHWALAMPHHRGVVAAAALPLLAAAADRDIDDGSTAVLPLLADCDGDGGVALDLGLAYAVSARRPADRIAALDAFLTMAATGTLNPEGVGELIGILSTSGPLKPTRIVEVLRDAASAGAPLSVWRLLAAALPHLLRGAPPETPPPGITLPRSLGVAPKVPRGTPELLALAMETVVATGVRLPVHGLDAVAARSGSSRVVVEARRLAEALCSAGATGGSEAVR
;
A
#
# COMPACT_ATOMS: atom_id res chain seq x y z
N MET A 1 -36.86 -19.88 -22.74
CA MET A 1 -35.58 -20.26 -22.12
C MET A 1 -35.86 -20.90 -20.77
N SER A 2 -35.14 -21.98 -20.38
CA SER A 2 -35.33 -22.59 -19.05
C SER A 2 -34.88 -21.61 -17.97
N LEU A 3 -35.65 -21.47 -16.88
CA LEU A 3 -35.31 -20.59 -15.75
C LEU A 3 -33.87 -20.84 -15.23
N ARG A 4 -33.44 -22.10 -15.21
CA ARG A 4 -32.08 -22.49 -14.81
C ARG A 4 -31.01 -21.89 -15.73
N ILE A 5 -31.20 -21.96 -17.04
CA ILE A 5 -30.26 -21.44 -18.04
C ILE A 5 -30.16 -19.92 -17.91
N ALA A 6 -31.28 -19.24 -17.65
CA ALA A 6 -31.29 -17.79 -17.44
C ALA A 6 -30.52 -17.37 -16.18
N ILE A 7 -30.65 -18.13 -15.08
CA ILE A 7 -29.89 -17.88 -13.85
C ILE A 7 -28.40 -18.16 -14.06
N GLU A 8 -28.04 -19.29 -14.66
CA GLU A 8 -26.64 -19.65 -14.95
C GLU A 8 -25.98 -18.68 -15.95
N GLY A 9 -26.76 -18.12 -16.87
CA GLY A 9 -26.33 -17.09 -17.81
C GLY A 9 -26.30 -15.66 -17.25
N GLY A 10 -26.84 -15.42 -16.05
CA GLY A 10 -26.93 -14.07 -15.47
C GLY A 10 -27.92 -13.13 -16.16
N ASP A 11 -28.88 -13.67 -16.93
CA ASP A 11 -29.88 -12.87 -17.64
C ASP A 11 -31.04 -12.50 -16.71
N VAL A 12 -30.86 -11.40 -15.98
CA VAL A 12 -31.81 -10.91 -14.98
C VAL A 12 -33.19 -10.63 -15.59
N ALA A 13 -33.25 -10.03 -16.79
CA ALA A 13 -34.51 -9.66 -17.45
C ALA A 13 -35.34 -10.90 -17.83
N SER A 14 -34.67 -11.93 -18.38
CA SER A 14 -35.32 -13.22 -18.66
C SER A 14 -35.79 -13.91 -17.38
N VAL A 15 -35.04 -13.83 -16.29
CA VAL A 15 -35.46 -14.40 -15.00
C VAL A 15 -36.69 -13.68 -14.44
N VAL A 16 -36.72 -12.34 -14.45
CA VAL A 16 -37.89 -11.55 -14.02
C VAL A 16 -39.15 -11.99 -14.80
N THR A 17 -39.04 -12.07 -16.13
CA THR A 17 -40.15 -12.47 -17.01
C THR A 17 -40.61 -13.91 -16.75
N ALA A 18 -39.66 -14.84 -16.60
CA ALA A 18 -39.95 -16.23 -16.32
C ALA A 18 -40.64 -16.40 -14.97
N VAL A 19 -40.13 -15.77 -13.90
CA VAL A 19 -40.66 -15.90 -12.54
C VAL A 19 -42.07 -15.33 -12.43
N ARG A 20 -42.36 -14.20 -13.10
CA ARG A 20 -43.69 -13.57 -13.12
C ARG A 20 -44.75 -14.43 -13.84
N SER A 21 -44.35 -15.27 -14.79
CA SER A 21 -45.25 -16.15 -15.53
C SER A 21 -45.46 -17.53 -14.89
N LEU A 22 -44.71 -17.86 -13.83
CA LEU A 22 -44.89 -19.13 -13.11
C LEU A 22 -46.16 -19.14 -12.27
N ASP A 23 -46.92 -20.22 -12.38
CA ASP A 23 -47.97 -20.59 -11.44
C ASP A 23 -47.38 -21.19 -10.15
N GLU A 24 -48.22 -21.46 -9.14
CA GLU A 24 -47.75 -22.02 -7.86
C GLU A 24 -47.09 -23.41 -8.01
N PRO A 25 -47.60 -24.35 -8.83
CA PRO A 25 -46.90 -25.59 -9.16
C PRO A 25 -45.50 -25.35 -9.77
N GLY A 26 -45.38 -24.40 -10.70
CA GLY A 26 -44.11 -24.00 -11.32
C GLY A 26 -43.12 -23.44 -10.32
N ARG A 27 -43.55 -22.54 -9.43
CA ARG A 27 -42.73 -22.02 -8.32
C ARG A 27 -42.27 -23.13 -7.38
N ARG A 28 -43.14 -24.09 -7.05
CA ARG A 28 -42.79 -25.24 -6.20
C ARG A 28 -41.69 -26.09 -6.81
N LYS A 29 -41.74 -26.33 -8.12
CA LYS A 29 -40.66 -27.03 -8.85
C LYS A 29 -39.36 -26.23 -8.83
N ALA A 30 -39.44 -24.92 -9.06
CA ALA A 30 -38.29 -24.02 -9.03
C ALA A 30 -37.60 -23.97 -7.66
N ARG A 31 -38.33 -24.00 -6.54
CA ARG A 31 -37.77 -24.04 -5.17
C ARG A 31 -36.75 -25.17 -4.98
N THR A 32 -37.06 -26.36 -5.49
CA THR A 32 -36.19 -27.54 -5.37
C THR A 32 -34.93 -27.38 -6.23
N ALA A 33 -35.09 -26.83 -7.43
CA ALA A 33 -33.97 -26.56 -8.33
C ALA A 33 -33.02 -25.50 -7.76
N LEU A 34 -33.54 -24.37 -7.27
CA LEU A 34 -32.75 -23.29 -6.66
C LEU A 34 -31.95 -23.76 -5.43
N ALA A 35 -32.57 -24.60 -4.59
CA ALA A 35 -31.90 -25.18 -3.44
C ALA A 35 -30.79 -26.16 -3.85
N ALA A 36 -30.95 -26.90 -4.95
CA ALA A 36 -29.95 -27.82 -5.47
C ALA A 36 -28.80 -27.07 -6.16
N MET A 37 -29.09 -26.04 -6.95
CA MET A 37 -28.08 -25.21 -7.64
C MET A 37 -27.09 -24.59 -6.66
N THR A 38 -27.55 -24.18 -5.48
CA THR A 38 -26.73 -23.52 -4.47
C THR A 38 -26.08 -24.48 -3.47
N ARG A 39 -26.37 -25.80 -3.54
CA ARG A 39 -25.77 -26.82 -2.64
C ARG A 39 -24.32 -27.08 -2.96
N ASP A 40 -23.96 -27.00 -4.24
CA ASP A 40 -22.58 -27.12 -4.67
C ASP A 40 -21.81 -25.88 -4.19
N ARG A 41 -20.85 -26.10 -3.28
CA ARG A 41 -20.01 -25.03 -2.76
C ARG A 41 -18.93 -24.60 -3.76
N GLU A 42 -18.74 -25.36 -4.84
CA GLU A 42 -17.79 -25.04 -5.91
C GLU A 42 -18.33 -23.96 -6.86
N VAL A 43 -19.66 -23.84 -6.97
CA VAL A 43 -20.34 -22.85 -7.83
C VAL A 43 -20.62 -21.56 -7.06
N TRP A 44 -20.02 -20.48 -7.53
CA TRP A 44 -20.23 -19.13 -7.01
C TRP A 44 -21.29 -18.37 -7.81
N TRP A 45 -22.06 -17.55 -7.11
CA TRP A 45 -23.18 -16.77 -7.64
C TRP A 45 -22.94 -15.29 -7.36
N ASP A 46 -22.21 -14.61 -8.24
CA ASP A 46 -21.82 -13.19 -8.12
C ASP A 46 -22.29 -12.37 -9.33
N GLY A 47 -22.13 -11.04 -9.24
CA GLY A 47 -22.52 -10.11 -10.29
C GLY A 47 -23.94 -10.35 -10.82
N THR A 48 -24.06 -10.46 -12.15
CA THR A 48 -25.34 -10.68 -12.82
C THR A 48 -25.97 -12.05 -12.51
N ARG A 49 -25.16 -13.08 -12.24
CA ARG A 49 -25.65 -14.42 -11.83
C ARG A 49 -26.21 -14.39 -10.41
N GLY A 50 -25.55 -13.71 -9.49
CA GLY A 50 -26.03 -13.45 -8.13
C GLY A 50 -27.33 -12.65 -8.12
N ALA A 51 -27.42 -11.61 -8.97
CA ALA A 51 -28.63 -10.82 -9.14
C ALA A 51 -29.79 -11.66 -9.70
N ALA A 52 -29.56 -12.44 -10.76
CA ALA A 52 -30.55 -13.34 -11.34
C ALA A 52 -31.02 -14.40 -10.34
N LEU A 53 -30.09 -14.98 -9.56
CA LEU A 53 -30.42 -15.92 -8.48
C LEU A 53 -31.28 -15.25 -7.40
N SER A 54 -30.96 -14.02 -7.00
CA SER A 54 -31.71 -13.27 -5.99
C SER A 54 -33.16 -13.04 -6.39
N VAL A 55 -33.39 -12.62 -7.64
CA VAL A 55 -34.73 -12.46 -8.23
C VAL A 55 -35.50 -13.79 -8.20
N ALA A 56 -34.87 -14.87 -8.66
CA ALA A 56 -35.51 -16.18 -8.70
C ALA A 56 -35.85 -16.72 -7.30
N VAL A 57 -34.94 -16.54 -6.33
CA VAL A 57 -35.14 -16.96 -4.95
C VAL A 57 -36.28 -16.17 -4.31
N VAL A 58 -36.30 -14.84 -4.45
CA VAL A 58 -37.36 -14.02 -3.86
C VAL A 58 -38.73 -14.33 -4.48
N GLY A 59 -38.82 -14.46 -5.80
CA GLY A 59 -40.10 -14.72 -6.46
C GLY A 59 -40.60 -16.17 -6.35
N CYS A 60 -39.75 -17.13 -5.99
CA CYS A 60 -40.17 -18.54 -5.87
C CYS A 60 -40.31 -19.02 -4.42
N GLN A 61 -39.51 -18.53 -3.47
CA GLN A 61 -39.56 -19.04 -2.10
C GLN A 61 -40.83 -18.60 -1.35
N PRO A 62 -41.37 -19.43 -0.43
CA PRO A 62 -42.62 -19.12 0.25
C PRO A 62 -42.43 -18.20 1.47
N THR A 63 -41.22 -18.09 2.02
CA THR A 63 -40.93 -17.37 3.27
C THR A 63 -39.54 -16.74 3.25
N ALA A 64 -39.37 -15.67 4.02
CA ALA A 64 -38.08 -15.01 4.24
C ALA A 64 -37.01 -15.97 4.79
N ALA A 65 -37.37 -16.88 5.70
CA ALA A 65 -36.43 -17.86 6.25
C ALA A 65 -35.83 -18.78 5.19
N LYS A 66 -36.65 -19.23 4.23
CA LYS A 66 -36.19 -20.10 3.14
C LYS A 66 -35.38 -19.36 2.09
N ALA A 67 -35.74 -18.10 1.80
CA ALA A 67 -34.93 -17.24 0.95
C ALA A 67 -33.56 -16.95 1.59
N ALA A 68 -33.52 -16.56 2.86
CA ALA A 68 -32.28 -16.29 3.60
C ALA A 68 -31.35 -17.52 3.69
N GLN A 69 -31.90 -18.74 3.79
CA GLN A 69 -31.11 -19.98 3.79
C GLN A 69 -30.31 -20.20 2.49
N ILE A 70 -30.77 -19.60 1.39
CA ILE A 70 -30.11 -19.67 0.08
C ILE A 70 -29.21 -18.45 -0.10
N LEU A 71 -29.76 -17.24 0.05
CA LEU A 71 -29.05 -15.99 -0.21
C LEU A 71 -28.00 -15.64 0.84
N GLY A 72 -28.11 -16.17 2.05
CA GLY A 72 -27.13 -15.99 3.12
C GLY A 72 -25.95 -16.97 3.05
N ARG A 73 -25.80 -17.75 1.98
CA ARG A 73 -24.67 -18.67 1.82
C ARG A 73 -23.42 -17.89 1.39
N PRO A 74 -22.22 -18.26 1.88
CA PRO A 74 -20.98 -17.58 1.48
C PRO A 74 -20.69 -17.61 -0.02
N SER A 75 -21.22 -18.60 -0.77
CA SER A 75 -21.06 -18.70 -2.22
C SER A 75 -22.01 -17.81 -3.03
N VAL A 76 -22.88 -17.05 -2.37
CA VAL A 76 -23.84 -16.15 -3.02
C VAL A 76 -23.45 -14.71 -2.73
N GLY A 77 -22.89 -14.04 -3.73
CA GLY A 77 -22.68 -12.60 -3.74
C GLY A 77 -23.98 -11.90 -4.10
N LEU A 78 -24.50 -11.12 -3.16
CA LEU A 78 -25.60 -10.20 -3.43
C LEU A 78 -25.01 -8.88 -3.93
N ALA A 79 -25.80 -8.08 -4.63
CA ALA A 79 -25.32 -6.83 -5.19
C ALA A 79 -26.45 -5.79 -5.22
N GLU A 80 -26.11 -4.50 -5.16
CA GLU A 80 -27.09 -3.41 -5.11
C GLU A 80 -27.99 -3.40 -6.36
N GLU A 81 -27.44 -3.77 -7.52
CA GLU A 81 -28.12 -3.82 -8.80
C GLU A 81 -29.27 -4.84 -8.81
N ALA A 82 -29.21 -5.85 -7.93
CA ALA A 82 -30.28 -6.83 -7.76
C ALA A 82 -31.51 -6.27 -7.04
N VAL A 83 -31.39 -5.15 -6.31
CA VAL A 83 -32.49 -4.58 -5.50
C VAL A 83 -33.69 -4.22 -6.37
N ALA A 84 -33.50 -3.48 -7.46
CA ALA A 84 -34.61 -3.05 -8.30
C ALA A 84 -35.37 -4.23 -8.98
N PRO A 85 -34.70 -5.21 -9.62
CA PRO A 85 -35.35 -6.41 -10.13
C PRO A 85 -36.05 -7.25 -9.06
N VAL A 86 -35.45 -7.36 -7.86
CA VAL A 86 -36.06 -8.08 -6.72
C VAL A 86 -37.35 -7.39 -6.28
N LEU A 87 -37.35 -6.06 -6.16
CA LEU A 87 -38.54 -5.28 -5.81
C LEU A 87 -39.62 -5.38 -6.89
N GLU A 88 -39.26 -5.36 -8.17
CA GLU A 88 -40.20 -5.53 -9.27
C GLU A 88 -40.96 -6.87 -9.15
N VAL A 89 -40.23 -7.97 -9.00
CA VAL A 89 -40.83 -9.31 -8.88
C VAL A 89 -41.62 -9.44 -7.59
N ALA A 90 -41.09 -8.95 -6.47
CA ALA A 90 -41.76 -9.02 -5.18
C ALA A 90 -43.10 -8.27 -5.18
N ARG A 91 -43.16 -7.08 -5.79
CA ARG A 91 -44.41 -6.30 -5.93
C ARG A 91 -45.40 -6.98 -6.86
N ALA A 92 -44.93 -7.50 -8.00
CA ALA A 92 -45.79 -8.20 -8.96
C ALA A 92 -46.43 -9.46 -8.36
N LEU A 93 -45.72 -10.16 -7.47
CA LEU A 93 -46.17 -11.39 -6.82
C LEU A 93 -46.77 -11.18 -5.42
N GLY A 94 -46.80 -9.94 -4.92
CA GLY A 94 -47.32 -9.61 -3.59
C GLY A 94 -46.53 -10.25 -2.44
N VAL A 95 -45.20 -10.30 -2.52
CA VAL A 95 -44.32 -10.88 -1.49
C VAL A 95 -44.29 -9.98 -0.23
N PRO A 96 -44.82 -10.42 0.93
CA PRO A 96 -45.02 -9.53 2.08
C PRO A 96 -43.83 -9.50 3.07
N TRP A 97 -42.78 -10.31 2.83
CA TRP A 97 -41.75 -10.61 3.84
C TRP A 97 -40.37 -10.05 3.50
N LEU A 98 -40.26 -9.08 2.58
CA LEU A 98 -38.97 -8.50 2.17
C LEU A 98 -38.19 -7.88 3.34
N VAL A 99 -38.88 -7.17 4.24
CA VAL A 99 -38.27 -6.60 5.45
C VAL A 99 -37.74 -7.70 6.37
N GLU A 100 -38.47 -8.81 6.53
CA GLU A 100 -37.99 -9.96 7.31
C GLU A 100 -36.76 -10.62 6.66
N LEU A 101 -36.74 -10.74 5.32
CA LEU A 101 -35.58 -11.25 4.58
C LEU A 101 -34.36 -10.37 4.82
N ALA A 102 -34.50 -9.05 4.65
CA ALA A 102 -33.42 -8.10 4.86
C ALA A 102 -32.86 -8.17 6.29
N ASN A 103 -33.72 -8.24 7.30
CA ASN A 103 -33.29 -8.41 8.70
C ASN A 103 -32.55 -9.74 8.94
N ARG A 104 -33.00 -10.84 8.33
CA ARG A 104 -32.29 -12.13 8.43
C ARG A 104 -30.92 -12.07 7.75
N LEU A 105 -30.84 -11.48 6.55
CA LEU A 105 -29.59 -11.30 5.82
C LEU A 105 -28.62 -10.38 6.58
N ALA A 106 -29.10 -9.36 7.29
CA ALA A 106 -28.26 -8.50 8.12
C ALA A 106 -27.50 -9.23 9.25
N THR A 107 -27.94 -10.44 9.63
CA THR A 107 -27.35 -11.25 10.72
C THR A 107 -26.37 -12.31 10.23
N VAL A 108 -26.20 -12.48 8.92
CA VAL A 108 -25.21 -13.43 8.38
C VAL A 108 -23.78 -12.92 8.65
N PRO A 109 -22.76 -13.79 8.67
CA PRO A 109 -21.39 -13.38 9.04
C PRO A 109 -20.81 -12.25 8.17
N GLU A 110 -21.12 -12.26 6.88
CA GLU A 110 -20.69 -11.27 5.89
C GLU A 110 -21.90 -10.79 5.08
N PRO A 111 -22.70 -9.86 5.63
CA PRO A 111 -23.89 -9.37 4.95
C PRO A 111 -23.50 -8.43 3.80
N ASP A 112 -24.13 -8.59 2.64
CA ASP A 112 -24.08 -7.54 1.63
C ASP A 112 -24.93 -6.35 2.09
N TRP A 113 -24.25 -5.36 2.66
CA TRP A 113 -24.92 -4.24 3.29
C TRP A 113 -25.78 -3.45 2.31
N ARG A 114 -25.33 -3.26 1.06
CA ARG A 114 -26.02 -2.41 0.07
C ARG A 114 -27.31 -3.05 -0.40
N PHE A 115 -27.29 -4.35 -0.67
CA PHE A 115 -28.50 -5.09 -1.00
C PHE A 115 -29.52 -5.03 0.15
N VAL A 116 -29.09 -5.29 1.38
CA VAL A 116 -29.98 -5.25 2.57
C VAL A 116 -30.52 -3.84 2.81
N ALA A 117 -29.66 -2.83 2.78
CA ALA A 117 -30.05 -1.44 2.96
C ALA A 117 -31.01 -0.97 1.86
N GLY A 118 -30.80 -1.39 0.60
CA GLY A 118 -31.68 -1.10 -0.52
C GLY A 118 -33.10 -1.64 -0.32
N LEU A 119 -33.23 -2.88 0.14
CA LEU A 119 -34.53 -3.47 0.47
C LEU A 119 -35.23 -2.72 1.62
N ILE A 120 -34.51 -2.42 2.70
CA ILE A 120 -35.08 -1.69 3.86
C ILE A 120 -35.53 -0.28 3.47
N ARG A 121 -34.72 0.45 2.68
CA ARG A 121 -35.06 1.80 2.19
C ARG A 121 -36.29 1.79 1.30
N ALA A 122 -36.38 0.82 0.38
CA ALA A 122 -37.51 0.72 -0.54
C ALA A 122 -38.85 0.42 0.16
N GLU A 123 -38.80 -0.32 1.28
CA GLU A 123 -39.97 -0.65 2.10
C GLU A 123 -40.23 0.39 3.22
N GLY A 124 -39.38 1.40 3.39
CA GLY A 124 -39.51 2.42 4.45
C GLY A 124 -39.41 1.85 5.87
N ALA A 125 -38.73 0.70 6.04
CA ALA A 125 -38.61 0.01 7.31
C ALA A 125 -37.47 0.59 8.19
N PRO A 126 -37.50 0.42 9.53
CA PRO A 126 -36.39 0.80 10.38
C PRO A 126 -35.13 -0.04 10.05
N PRO A 127 -33.92 0.54 10.06
CA PRO A 127 -32.70 -0.18 9.77
C PRO A 127 -32.35 -1.18 10.89
N PRO A 128 -31.74 -2.34 10.55
CA PRO A 128 -31.12 -3.22 11.53
C PRO A 128 -30.06 -2.48 12.36
N THR A 129 -30.01 -2.73 13.68
CA THR A 129 -29.08 -2.04 14.61
C THR A 129 -27.91 -2.90 15.06
N GLY A 130 -27.76 -4.10 14.49
CA GLY A 130 -26.64 -5.00 14.78
C GLY A 130 -25.31 -4.43 14.27
N ASP A 131 -24.23 -4.75 14.97
CA ASP A 131 -22.91 -4.12 14.78
C ASP A 131 -22.43 -4.18 13.32
N ARG A 132 -22.56 -5.35 12.66
CA ARG A 132 -22.17 -5.52 11.25
C ARG A 132 -22.93 -4.60 10.30
N PHE A 133 -24.19 -4.31 10.58
CA PHE A 133 -24.99 -3.41 9.75
C PHE A 133 -24.56 -1.95 9.95
N VAL A 134 -24.25 -1.56 11.19
CA VAL A 134 -23.71 -0.23 11.53
C VAL A 134 -22.33 -0.03 10.90
N GLU A 135 -21.48 -1.06 10.95
CA GLU A 135 -20.18 -1.07 10.28
C GLU A 135 -20.31 -0.88 8.76
N GLY A 136 -21.26 -1.58 8.13
CA GLY A 136 -21.54 -1.44 6.70
C GLY A 136 -22.01 -0.03 6.34
N TRP A 137 -22.86 0.58 7.17
CA TRP A 137 -23.28 1.98 6.99
C TRP A 137 -22.11 2.95 7.12
N ALA A 138 -21.28 2.80 8.16
CA ALA A 138 -20.07 3.61 8.33
C ALA A 138 -19.11 3.50 7.13
N THR A 139 -18.94 2.30 6.57
CA THR A 139 -18.19 2.10 5.33
C THR A 139 -18.84 2.83 4.16
N ASP A 140 -20.15 2.68 3.94
CA ASP A 140 -20.83 3.28 2.78
C ASP A 140 -20.78 4.82 2.77
N LEU A 141 -20.80 5.46 3.94
CA LEU A 141 -20.65 6.92 4.06
C LEU A 141 -19.38 7.43 3.38
N GLY A 142 -18.26 6.71 3.52
CA GLY A 142 -16.96 7.08 2.97
C GLY A 142 -16.69 6.59 1.55
N MET A 143 -17.54 5.72 0.99
CA MET A 143 -17.28 5.04 -0.28
C MET A 143 -18.03 5.63 -1.48
N ARG A 144 -19.09 6.42 -1.28
CA ARG A 144 -19.81 7.04 -2.40
C ARG A 144 -19.16 8.35 -2.81
N GLU A 145 -18.70 8.41 -4.07
CA GLU A 145 -18.60 9.65 -4.81
C GLU A 145 -20.02 10.06 -5.22
N LEU A 146 -20.46 11.21 -4.74
CA LEU A 146 -21.76 11.78 -5.07
C LEU A 146 -21.55 13.25 -5.32
N ASP A 147 -22.31 13.79 -6.27
CA ASP A 147 -22.35 15.21 -6.66
C ASP A 147 -22.72 16.17 -5.51
N ARG A 148 -22.87 15.67 -4.28
CA ARG A 148 -23.39 16.38 -3.10
C ARG A 148 -22.54 16.11 -1.85
N PRO A 149 -22.31 17.14 -0.99
CA PRO A 149 -21.55 17.01 0.25
C PRO A 149 -22.08 15.94 1.20
N LEU A 150 -21.21 15.36 2.02
CA LEU A 150 -21.61 14.31 2.97
C LEU A 150 -22.67 14.79 3.98
N ALA A 151 -22.58 16.05 4.41
CA ALA A 151 -23.57 16.63 5.34
C ALA A 151 -24.99 16.61 4.74
N GLU A 152 -25.13 16.87 3.44
CA GLU A 152 -26.42 16.82 2.76
C GLU A 152 -26.94 15.38 2.64
N ARG A 153 -26.06 14.45 2.26
CA ARG A 153 -26.40 13.03 2.18
C ARG A 153 -26.85 12.47 3.52
N LEU A 154 -26.14 12.79 4.60
CA LEU A 154 -26.52 12.38 5.96
C LEU A 154 -27.86 12.99 6.37
N ARG A 155 -28.12 14.25 6.00
CA ARG A 155 -29.40 14.92 6.28
C ARG A 155 -30.58 14.18 5.65
N ASP A 156 -30.39 13.71 4.42
CA ASP A 156 -31.40 12.97 3.65
C ASP A 156 -31.46 11.48 4.00
N ASP A 157 -30.48 10.94 4.74
CA ASP A 157 -30.40 9.51 5.04
C ASP A 157 -31.44 9.11 6.10
N PRO A 158 -32.44 8.26 5.76
CA PRO A 158 -33.45 7.81 6.72
C PRO A 158 -32.85 7.01 7.88
N PHE A 159 -31.62 6.50 7.74
CA PHE A 159 -30.97 5.71 8.78
C PHE A 159 -30.19 6.55 9.79
N LEU A 160 -29.92 7.84 9.51
CA LEU A 160 -29.09 8.71 10.34
C LEU A 160 -29.51 8.67 11.81
N ARG A 161 -30.81 8.84 12.08
CA ARG A 161 -31.34 8.96 13.46
C ARG A 161 -31.20 7.68 14.27
N VAL A 162 -31.25 6.52 13.61
CA VAL A 162 -31.22 5.21 14.27
C VAL A 162 -29.78 4.70 14.39
N LEU A 163 -28.96 4.87 13.36
CA LEU A 163 -27.62 4.30 13.30
C LEU A 163 -26.53 5.19 13.91
N LEU A 164 -26.71 6.52 13.92
CA LEU A 164 -25.71 7.42 14.50
C LEU A 164 -25.46 7.16 16.00
N PRO A 165 -26.48 6.94 16.87
CA PRO A 165 -26.24 6.54 18.25
C PRO A 165 -25.42 5.25 18.37
N ARG A 166 -25.80 4.23 17.60
CA ARG A 166 -25.13 2.92 17.61
C ARG A 166 -23.67 3.00 17.18
N LEU A 167 -23.33 3.92 16.29
CA LEU A 167 -21.95 4.16 15.85
C LEU A 167 -21.03 4.57 17.01
N PHE A 168 -21.52 5.22 18.07
CA PHE A 168 -20.71 5.48 19.28
C PHE A 168 -20.57 4.27 20.21
N GLU A 169 -21.31 3.19 19.96
CA GLU A 169 -21.36 2.03 20.83
C GLU A 169 -20.63 0.81 20.25
N VAL A 170 -20.49 0.74 18.92
CA VAL A 170 -19.84 -0.37 18.21
C VAL A 170 -18.32 -0.26 18.27
N ASP A 171 -17.66 -1.35 18.65
CA ASP A 171 -16.20 -1.40 18.73
C ASP A 171 -15.53 -1.39 17.36
N ALA A 172 -14.35 -0.79 17.26
CA ALA A 172 -13.54 -0.65 16.05
C ALA A 172 -14.19 0.13 14.87
N VAL A 173 -15.44 0.56 14.97
CA VAL A 173 -16.15 1.27 13.87
C VAL A 173 -15.45 2.57 13.47
N GLY A 174 -14.74 3.22 14.39
CA GLY A 174 -13.97 4.44 14.12
C GLY A 174 -12.88 4.26 13.05
N LEU A 175 -12.42 3.04 12.78
CA LEU A 175 -11.52 2.73 11.66
C LEU A 175 -12.15 3.04 10.29
N ARG A 176 -13.48 3.09 10.21
CA ARG A 176 -14.24 3.36 8.98
C ARG A 176 -14.71 4.82 8.85
N LEU A 177 -14.43 5.66 9.85
CA LEU A 177 -14.97 7.04 9.94
C LEU A 177 -13.95 8.12 9.64
N HIS A 178 -12.70 7.75 9.36
CA HIS A 178 -11.63 8.68 9.04
C HIS A 178 -11.36 8.69 7.53
N PHE A 179 -12.20 9.42 6.79
CA PHE A 179 -12.12 9.60 5.34
C PHE A 179 -12.44 11.05 4.95
N PRO A 180 -11.92 11.57 3.81
CA PRO A 180 -12.25 12.90 3.33
C PRO A 180 -13.65 12.96 2.70
N ASP A 181 -14.29 14.13 2.72
CA ASP A 181 -15.46 14.40 1.88
C ASP A 181 -14.98 14.82 0.48
N LEU A 182 -15.20 13.96 -0.50
CA LEU A 182 -14.74 14.18 -1.87
C LEU A 182 -15.40 15.36 -2.57
N CYS A 183 -16.66 15.68 -2.24
CA CYS A 183 -17.39 16.77 -2.86
C CYS A 183 -16.81 18.13 -2.40
N THR A 184 -16.41 18.22 -1.12
CA THR A 184 -15.94 19.48 -0.52
C THR A 184 -14.42 19.56 -0.38
N GLY A 185 -13.68 18.47 -0.56
CA GLY A 185 -12.23 18.38 -0.37
C GLY A 185 -11.80 18.43 1.10
N ARG A 186 -12.72 18.31 2.06
CA ARG A 186 -12.41 18.34 3.50
C ARG A 186 -11.78 17.03 3.94
N GLU A 187 -10.64 17.11 4.64
CA GLU A 187 -9.87 15.93 5.06
C GLU A 187 -10.63 15.00 6.03
N ASN A 188 -11.53 15.53 6.86
CA ASN A 188 -12.24 14.80 7.92
C ASN A 188 -13.76 14.76 7.66
N GLY A 189 -14.16 14.19 6.52
CA GLY A 189 -15.52 14.23 6.00
C GLY A 189 -16.60 13.89 7.02
N PHE A 190 -16.48 12.77 7.74
CA PHE A 190 -17.46 12.39 8.77
C PHE A 190 -17.57 13.42 9.90
N ALA A 191 -16.44 13.80 10.51
CA ALA A 191 -16.42 14.73 11.63
C ALA A 191 -16.96 16.11 11.24
N ASP A 192 -16.55 16.60 10.06
CA ASP A 192 -17.01 17.86 9.49
C ASP A 192 -18.51 17.85 9.21
N ALA A 193 -19.03 16.76 8.64
CA ALA A 193 -20.45 16.63 8.33
C ALA A 193 -21.32 16.55 9.59
N VAL A 194 -20.93 15.77 10.59
CA VAL A 194 -21.65 15.68 11.87
C VAL A 194 -21.63 17.02 12.61
N ALA A 195 -20.48 17.70 12.65
CA ALA A 195 -20.38 19.02 13.27
C ALA A 195 -21.18 20.09 12.50
N GLN A 196 -21.25 20.00 11.17
CA GLN A 196 -22.12 20.85 10.36
C GLN A 196 -23.60 20.61 10.69
N LEU A 197 -24.06 19.35 10.69
CA LEU A 197 -25.44 19.01 11.04
C LEU A 197 -25.80 19.41 12.47
N SER A 198 -24.82 19.41 13.38
CA SER A 198 -24.99 19.93 14.74
C SER A 198 -25.19 21.46 14.74
N ARG A 199 -24.38 22.21 13.98
CA ARG A 199 -24.54 23.68 13.84
C ARG A 199 -25.87 24.07 13.20
N GLU A 200 -26.38 23.25 12.29
CA GLU A 200 -27.67 23.46 11.63
C GLU A 200 -28.88 23.06 12.51
N GLY A 201 -28.64 22.52 13.73
CA GLY A 201 -29.70 22.08 14.63
C GLY A 201 -30.36 20.76 14.22
N VAL A 202 -29.82 20.05 13.22
CA VAL A 202 -30.28 18.72 12.84
C VAL A 202 -29.89 17.71 13.91
N LEU A 203 -28.66 17.75 14.41
CA LEU A 203 -28.16 16.85 15.46
C LEU A 203 -27.97 17.60 16.78
N ASP A 204 -28.39 17.00 17.90
CA ASP A 204 -28.24 17.61 19.21
C ASP A 204 -26.76 17.67 19.61
N ARG A 205 -26.27 18.90 19.86
CA ARG A 205 -24.86 19.15 20.17
C ARG A 205 -24.44 18.54 21.50
N ALA A 206 -25.30 18.66 22.52
CA ALA A 206 -24.99 18.18 23.87
C ALA A 206 -24.86 16.64 23.90
N TYR A 207 -25.72 15.96 23.15
CA TYR A 207 -25.69 14.52 22.90
C TYR A 207 -24.41 14.12 22.17
N LEU A 208 -24.04 14.79 21.07
CA LEU A 208 -22.83 14.44 20.31
C LEU A 208 -21.55 14.56 21.15
N ILE A 209 -21.43 15.62 21.97
CA ILE A 209 -20.30 15.77 22.89
C ILE A 209 -20.31 14.64 23.93
N GLY A 210 -21.46 14.36 24.54
CA GLY A 210 -21.61 13.28 25.53
C GLY A 210 -21.24 11.91 24.95
N ALA A 211 -21.86 11.51 23.84
CA ALA A 211 -21.61 10.24 23.17
C ALA A 211 -20.15 10.09 22.70
N THR A 212 -19.51 11.19 22.29
CA THR A 212 -18.08 11.19 21.94
C THR A 212 -17.21 10.90 23.16
N LEU A 213 -17.48 11.55 24.29
CA LEU A 213 -16.75 11.31 25.54
C LEU A 213 -17.01 9.89 26.09
N ASP A 214 -18.25 9.40 26.05
CA ASP A 214 -18.63 8.05 26.45
C ASP A 214 -17.89 6.99 25.62
N ARG A 215 -17.79 7.18 24.30
CA ARG A 215 -17.02 6.29 23.42
C ARG A 215 -15.54 6.29 23.78
N LEU A 216 -14.96 7.46 24.04
CA LEU A 216 -13.55 7.59 24.42
C LEU A 216 -13.27 6.97 25.80
N LEU A 217 -14.21 7.07 26.75
CA LEU A 217 -14.13 6.48 28.09
C LEU A 217 -14.29 4.95 28.07
N ARG A 218 -15.15 4.42 27.19
CA ARG A 218 -15.31 2.96 26.99
C ARG A 218 -14.00 2.31 26.54
N GLY A 219 -13.16 3.07 25.83
CA GLY A 219 -11.89 2.60 25.32
C GLY A 219 -12.03 1.75 24.05
N ASP A 220 -10.93 1.64 23.31
CA ASP A 220 -10.78 0.80 22.11
C ASP A 220 -9.28 0.76 21.76
N ARG A 221 -8.92 0.09 20.68
CA ARG A 221 -7.61 0.20 20.04
C ARG A 221 -7.35 1.67 19.65
N PRO A 222 -6.15 2.22 19.88
CA PRO A 222 -5.86 3.65 19.65
C PRO A 222 -6.24 4.18 18.25
N LYS A 223 -6.07 3.37 17.19
CA LYS A 223 -6.44 3.76 15.82
C LYS A 223 -7.96 3.98 15.66
N ALA A 224 -8.81 3.21 16.34
CA ALA A 224 -10.26 3.34 16.25
C ALA A 224 -10.78 4.59 16.99
N LEU A 225 -10.13 4.99 18.09
CA LEU A 225 -10.50 6.18 18.85
C LEU A 225 -10.20 7.49 18.11
N ARG A 226 -9.30 7.46 17.11
CA ARG A 226 -8.86 8.65 16.36
C ARG A 226 -10.03 9.42 15.73
N ALA A 227 -11.00 8.73 15.14
CA ALA A 227 -12.15 9.39 14.51
C ALA A 227 -12.99 10.20 15.52
N PHE A 228 -13.09 9.71 16.76
CA PHE A 228 -13.83 10.37 17.84
C PHE A 228 -13.04 11.52 18.47
N ILE A 229 -11.70 11.42 18.53
CA ILE A 229 -10.83 12.56 18.88
C ILE A 229 -11.00 13.69 17.85
N VAL A 230 -10.97 13.35 16.55
CA VAL A 230 -11.16 14.34 15.48
C VAL A 230 -12.55 14.95 15.54
N LEU A 231 -13.60 14.14 15.75
CA LEU A 231 -14.96 14.65 15.93
C LEU A 231 -15.05 15.61 17.11
N HIS A 232 -14.43 15.29 18.24
CA HIS A 232 -14.35 16.18 19.39
C HIS A 232 -13.67 17.52 19.04
N GLU A 233 -12.49 17.46 18.40
CA GLU A 233 -11.75 18.66 17.97
C GLU A 233 -12.58 19.52 17.00
N THR A 234 -13.30 18.89 16.06
CA THR A 234 -14.16 19.59 15.09
C THR A 234 -15.42 20.18 15.72
N LEU A 235 -16.01 19.51 16.73
CA LEU A 235 -17.14 20.06 17.49
C LEU A 235 -16.74 21.28 18.31
N ALA A 236 -15.45 21.41 18.66
CA ALA A 236 -14.87 22.49 19.45
C ALA A 236 -15.73 22.85 20.68
N PRO A 237 -15.81 21.99 21.70
CA PRO A 237 -16.57 22.27 22.92
C PRO A 237 -16.14 23.60 23.56
N THR A 238 -17.12 24.40 23.96
CA THR A 238 -16.90 25.67 24.64
C THR A 238 -16.40 25.45 26.07
N ALA A 239 -15.78 26.47 26.67
CA ALA A 239 -15.31 26.39 28.05
C ALA A 239 -16.41 25.95 29.04
N ALA A 240 -17.64 26.45 28.87
CA ALA A 240 -18.78 26.06 29.69
C ALA A 240 -19.16 24.57 29.51
N GLU A 241 -19.14 24.07 28.27
CA GLU A 241 -19.42 22.66 27.96
C GLU A 241 -18.34 21.71 28.52
N VAL A 242 -17.08 22.15 28.54
CA VAL A 242 -15.95 21.43 29.12
C VAL A 242 -16.05 21.41 30.65
N VAL A 243 -16.30 22.55 31.30
CA VAL A 243 -16.45 22.65 32.75
C VAL A 243 -17.61 21.77 33.25
N ALA A 244 -18.73 21.78 32.55
CA ALA A 244 -19.89 20.95 32.86
C ALA A 244 -19.62 19.43 32.78
N ARG A 245 -18.56 19.02 32.08
CA ARG A 245 -18.14 17.62 31.91
C ARG A 245 -16.72 17.36 32.40
N SER A 246 -16.22 18.20 33.30
CA SER A 246 -14.85 18.15 33.80
C SER A 246 -14.47 16.78 34.36
N GLY A 247 -15.39 16.10 35.06
CA GLY A 247 -15.18 14.73 35.55
C GLY A 247 -14.85 13.71 34.46
N ASP A 248 -15.53 13.78 33.31
CA ASP A 248 -15.27 12.87 32.19
C ASP A 248 -13.89 13.13 31.56
N TYR A 249 -13.52 14.40 31.37
CA TYR A 249 -12.19 14.76 30.87
C TYR A 249 -11.07 14.37 31.84
N LEU A 250 -11.27 14.52 33.15
CA LEU A 250 -10.30 14.09 34.15
C LEU A 250 -10.11 12.57 34.09
N ARG A 251 -11.19 11.79 33.94
CA ARG A 251 -11.09 10.33 33.75
C ARG A 251 -10.40 9.96 32.44
N LEU A 252 -10.68 10.66 31.35
CA LEU A 252 -9.98 10.46 30.07
C LEU A 252 -8.48 10.77 30.18
N LEU A 253 -8.12 11.78 30.98
CA LEU A 253 -6.73 12.15 31.26
C LEU A 253 -6.00 11.07 32.08
N THR A 254 -6.66 10.48 33.08
CA THR A 254 -6.05 9.47 33.96
C THR A 254 -6.00 8.09 33.32
N ASP A 255 -7.10 7.64 32.71
CA ASP A 255 -7.33 6.24 32.33
C ASP A 255 -7.18 6.01 30.83
N GLY A 256 -7.24 7.08 30.03
CA GLY A 256 -7.23 6.99 28.57
C GLY A 256 -5.89 6.55 27.98
N PRO A 257 -5.90 5.95 26.76
CA PRO A 257 -4.70 5.81 25.94
C PRO A 257 -4.03 7.16 25.68
N VAL A 258 -2.73 7.16 25.38
CA VAL A 258 -1.89 8.37 25.25
C VAL A 258 -2.52 9.47 24.41
N SER A 259 -3.10 9.15 23.25
CA SER A 259 -3.72 10.13 22.36
C SER A 259 -4.99 10.78 22.96
N VAL A 260 -5.78 10.01 23.70
CA VAL A 260 -7.00 10.45 24.36
C VAL A 260 -6.66 11.29 25.59
N ALA A 261 -5.72 10.81 26.42
CA ALA A 261 -5.21 11.56 27.55
C ALA A 261 -4.57 12.88 27.12
N SER A 262 -3.82 12.90 26.01
CA SER A 262 -3.23 14.12 25.43
C SER A 262 -4.29 15.10 24.92
N MET A 263 -5.39 14.60 24.35
CA MET A 263 -6.53 15.43 23.96
C MET A 263 -7.19 16.04 25.20
N ALA A 264 -7.51 15.21 26.21
CA ALA A 264 -8.15 15.66 27.43
C ALA A 264 -7.30 16.70 28.19
N GLN A 265 -5.98 16.47 28.29
CA GLN A 265 -5.04 17.43 28.88
C GLN A 265 -5.08 18.77 28.15
N ARG A 266 -4.99 18.77 26.81
CA ARG A 266 -5.06 20.01 26.00
C ARG A 266 -6.35 20.78 26.24
N VAL A 267 -7.48 20.08 26.36
CA VAL A 267 -8.80 20.70 26.58
C VAL A 267 -8.94 21.23 28.00
N LEU A 268 -8.47 20.50 29.01
CA LEU A 268 -8.51 20.94 30.40
C LEU A 268 -7.60 22.14 30.66
N CYS A 269 -6.47 22.25 29.96
CA CYS A 269 -5.56 23.40 30.07
C CYS A 269 -6.16 24.73 29.59
N THR A 270 -7.29 24.73 28.85
CA THR A 270 -7.90 25.96 28.31
C THR A 270 -9.03 26.51 29.18
N VAL A 271 -9.38 25.84 30.27
CA VAL A 271 -10.51 26.21 31.15
C VAL A 271 -10.09 26.34 32.60
N ASP A 272 -10.78 27.19 33.36
CA ASP A 272 -10.63 27.22 34.81
C ASP A 272 -11.55 26.17 35.44
N LEU A 273 -10.95 25.17 36.09
CA LEU A 273 -11.69 24.08 36.70
C LEU A 273 -12.17 24.48 38.10
N PRO A 274 -13.47 24.31 38.41
CA PRO A 274 -14.01 24.68 39.72
C PRO A 274 -13.50 23.77 40.84
N ASP A 275 -13.25 22.50 40.55
CA ASP A 275 -12.74 21.51 41.49
C ASP A 275 -11.23 21.33 41.34
N ARG A 276 -10.47 22.07 42.15
CA ARG A 276 -9.01 22.02 42.14
C ARG A 276 -8.45 20.75 42.78
N ASP A 277 -9.17 20.14 43.71
CA ASP A 277 -8.73 18.93 44.39
C ASP A 277 -8.78 17.74 43.42
N ALA A 278 -9.85 17.63 42.63
CA ALA A 278 -9.96 16.63 41.57
C ALA A 278 -8.85 16.77 40.50
N LEU A 279 -8.46 18.01 40.16
CA LEU A 279 -7.34 18.27 39.25
C LEU A 279 -6.00 17.80 39.86
N LEU A 280 -5.76 18.07 41.14
CA LEU A 280 -4.54 17.63 41.83
C LEU A 280 -4.48 16.10 41.92
N ASP A 281 -5.59 15.44 42.20
CA ASP A 281 -5.68 13.99 42.24
C ASP A 281 -5.39 13.38 40.87
N ALA A 282 -6.02 13.88 39.80
CA ALA A 282 -5.73 13.45 38.43
C ALA A 282 -4.26 13.73 38.05
N SER A 283 -3.70 14.87 38.46
CA SER A 283 -2.30 15.21 38.22
C SER A 283 -1.34 14.19 38.83
N ARG A 284 -1.61 13.70 40.06
CA ARG A 284 -0.78 12.65 40.69
C ARG A 284 -0.76 11.38 39.87
N VAL A 285 -1.90 10.98 39.30
CA VAL A 285 -2.00 9.81 38.42
C VAL A 285 -1.20 10.05 37.13
N VAL A 286 -1.37 11.21 36.48
CA VAL A 286 -0.66 11.56 35.23
C VAL A 286 0.85 11.57 35.41
N LEU A 287 1.35 12.13 36.52
CA LEU A 287 2.78 12.19 36.83
C LEU A 287 3.42 10.80 37.05
N ALA A 288 2.63 9.79 37.40
CA ALA A 288 3.08 8.41 37.55
C ALA A 288 3.04 7.61 36.23
N ARG A 289 2.49 8.17 35.16
CA ARG A 289 2.39 7.47 33.87
C ARG A 289 3.76 7.40 33.15
N PRO A 290 4.01 6.37 32.34
CA PRO A 290 5.30 6.20 31.65
C PRO A 290 5.53 7.18 30.49
N GLU A 291 4.52 7.91 30.02
CA GLU A 291 4.64 8.76 28.83
C GLU A 291 5.23 10.13 29.13
N LYS A 292 6.54 10.28 28.85
CA LYS A 292 7.32 11.51 29.14
C LYS A 292 6.70 12.81 28.62
N ALA A 293 5.99 12.78 27.49
CA ALA A 293 5.36 13.97 26.92
C ALA A 293 4.17 14.47 27.74
N LEU A 294 3.30 13.55 28.20
CA LEU A 294 2.17 13.87 29.08
C LEU A 294 2.65 14.37 30.43
N VAL A 295 3.66 13.72 31.01
CA VAL A 295 4.30 14.14 32.27
C VAL A 295 4.89 15.54 32.13
N LYS A 296 5.67 15.80 31.07
CA LYS A 296 6.26 17.12 30.83
C LYS A 296 5.20 18.21 30.65
N ALA A 297 4.14 17.92 29.89
CA ALA A 297 3.03 18.84 29.71
C ALA A 297 2.28 19.10 31.02
N GLN A 298 2.11 18.06 31.86
CA GLN A 298 1.47 18.18 33.18
C GLN A 298 2.33 19.04 34.12
N VAL A 299 3.63 18.78 34.17
CA VAL A 299 4.59 19.54 34.98
C VAL A 299 4.68 21.00 34.51
N ALA A 300 4.62 21.25 33.19
CA ALA A 300 4.57 22.59 32.62
C ALA A 300 3.25 23.31 32.97
N TRP A 301 2.12 22.60 32.92
CA TRP A 301 0.82 23.11 33.36
C TRP A 301 0.83 23.46 34.85
N LEU A 302 1.57 22.70 35.66
CA LEU A 302 1.82 22.95 37.08
C LEU A 302 2.96 23.95 37.36
N GLY A 303 3.71 24.40 36.35
CA GLY A 303 4.72 25.47 36.44
C GLY A 303 6.14 25.08 36.87
N VAL A 304 6.63 23.84 36.66
CA VAL A 304 7.94 23.38 37.19
C VAL A 304 8.94 22.92 36.09
N ALA A 305 9.70 23.81 35.43
CA ALA A 305 10.89 23.37 34.67
C ALA A 305 11.95 24.48 34.47
N GLY A 306 13.22 24.18 34.82
CA GLY A 306 14.42 24.97 34.48
C GLY A 306 15.29 24.31 33.37
N PRO A 307 16.27 25.03 32.78
CA PRO A 307 16.99 24.60 31.56
C PRO A 307 18.29 23.80 31.81
N ALA A 308 18.69 22.99 30.81
CA ALA A 308 19.83 22.05 30.79
C ALA A 308 21.14 22.62 30.19
N ALA A 309 22.27 21.97 30.54
CA ALA A 309 23.68 22.38 30.37
C ALA A 309 24.32 22.06 28.97
N PRO A 310 25.52 22.61 28.62
CA PRO A 310 26.06 22.65 27.25
C PRO A 310 26.94 21.44 26.86
N VAL A 311 27.14 21.27 25.53
CA VAL A 311 27.76 20.11 24.84
C VAL A 311 29.17 20.46 24.33
N VAL A 312 30.09 19.49 24.29
CA VAL A 312 31.48 19.56 23.79
C VAL A 312 31.61 18.82 22.44
N PHE A 313 32.42 19.33 21.50
CA PHE A 313 32.61 18.82 20.12
C PHE A 313 33.80 17.85 19.98
N SER A 314 33.74 16.92 19.01
CA SER A 314 34.83 16.01 18.60
C SER A 314 35.20 16.15 17.10
N SER A 315 36.40 15.72 16.71
CA SER A 315 36.99 15.79 15.35
C SER A 315 36.11 15.21 14.22
N PRO A 316 36.38 15.57 12.94
CA PRO A 316 35.59 15.07 11.82
C PRO A 316 35.55 13.54 11.73
N ARG A 317 34.35 12.96 11.62
CA ARG A 317 34.08 11.52 11.54
C ARG A 317 33.11 11.22 10.39
N GLY A 318 33.39 10.14 9.66
CA GLY A 318 32.50 9.59 8.63
C GLY A 318 31.40 8.72 9.23
N ASP A 319 30.68 8.03 8.36
CA ASP A 319 29.76 6.96 8.78
C ASP A 319 30.56 5.76 9.33
N ASP A 320 30.04 5.16 10.39
CA ASP A 320 30.60 3.99 11.09
C ASP A 320 29.54 2.87 11.04
N LEU A 321 29.45 2.24 9.88
CA LEU A 321 28.51 1.16 9.59
C LEU A 321 29.24 -0.19 9.59
N PRO A 322 28.59 -1.28 10.05
CA PRO A 322 29.19 -2.60 10.02
C PRO A 322 29.49 -3.01 8.57
N ALA A 323 30.58 -3.76 8.38
CA ALA A 323 30.88 -4.36 7.09
C ALA A 323 29.73 -5.30 6.69
N LEU A 324 29.17 -5.10 5.49
CA LEU A 324 28.11 -5.95 4.97
C LEU A 324 28.65 -7.31 4.53
N ALA A 325 27.83 -8.34 4.69
CA ALA A 325 28.12 -9.67 4.20
C ALA A 325 28.09 -9.69 2.66
N LEU A 326 28.96 -10.48 2.04
CA LEU A 326 28.90 -10.72 0.60
C LEU A 326 27.55 -11.36 0.21
N PRO A 327 27.06 -11.12 -1.02
CA PRO A 327 25.86 -11.77 -1.54
C PRO A 327 25.89 -13.28 -1.30
N GLN A 328 24.82 -13.81 -0.71
CA GLN A 328 24.72 -15.23 -0.40
C GLN A 328 24.43 -16.04 -1.67
N PRO A 329 25.02 -17.25 -1.82
CA PRO A 329 24.71 -18.12 -2.94
C PRO A 329 23.22 -18.52 -2.91
N ALA A 330 22.63 -18.69 -4.10
CA ALA A 330 21.27 -19.21 -4.21
C ALA A 330 21.19 -20.64 -3.62
N PRO A 331 20.08 -21.02 -2.97
CA PRO A 331 19.91 -22.36 -2.45
C PRO A 331 19.96 -23.41 -3.58
N PRO A 332 20.42 -24.64 -3.31
CA PRO A 332 20.51 -25.68 -4.32
C PRO A 332 19.12 -26.00 -4.91
N PRO A 333 19.03 -26.37 -6.20
CA PRO A 333 17.77 -26.72 -6.86
C PRO A 333 17.00 -27.81 -6.11
N ILE A 334 15.67 -27.77 -6.21
CA ILE A 334 14.82 -28.85 -5.69
C ILE A 334 14.85 -30.00 -6.69
N THR A 335 15.29 -31.16 -6.24
CA THR A 335 15.46 -32.37 -7.07
C THR A 335 14.54 -33.52 -6.66
N ASP A 336 13.68 -33.30 -5.67
CA ASP A 336 12.72 -34.29 -5.16
C ASP A 336 11.29 -33.71 -5.13
N VAL A 337 10.31 -34.56 -5.48
CA VAL A 337 8.89 -34.17 -5.62
C VAL A 337 8.28 -33.80 -4.26
N ASP A 338 8.63 -34.52 -3.19
CA ASP A 338 8.00 -34.31 -1.88
C ASP A 338 8.45 -32.95 -1.30
N THR A 339 9.75 -32.64 -1.43
CA THR A 339 10.30 -31.32 -1.08
C THR A 339 9.64 -30.19 -1.89
N LEU A 340 9.43 -30.40 -3.21
CA LEU A 340 8.77 -29.39 -4.04
C LEU A 340 7.32 -29.16 -3.62
N VAL A 341 6.58 -30.24 -3.31
CA VAL A 341 5.18 -30.17 -2.86
C VAL A 341 5.07 -29.40 -1.54
N GLU A 342 6.01 -29.59 -0.61
CA GLU A 342 6.07 -28.82 0.64
C GLU A 342 6.27 -27.32 0.38
N GLU A 343 7.23 -26.94 -0.48
CA GLU A 343 7.50 -25.55 -0.83
C GLU A 343 6.30 -24.91 -1.57
N VAL A 344 5.65 -25.63 -2.48
CA VAL A 344 4.41 -25.18 -3.13
C VAL A 344 3.29 -25.04 -2.10
N ALA A 345 3.15 -25.95 -1.15
CA ALA A 345 2.15 -25.84 -0.09
C ALA A 345 2.39 -24.61 0.81
N LEU A 346 3.64 -24.27 1.08
CA LEU A 346 4.01 -23.03 1.79
C LEU A 346 3.67 -21.79 0.97
N LEU A 347 3.97 -21.80 -0.33
CA LEU A 347 3.64 -20.71 -1.25
C LEU A 347 2.13 -20.45 -1.28
N LEU A 348 1.33 -21.51 -1.34
CA LEU A 348 -0.14 -21.45 -1.35
C LEU A 348 -0.78 -20.99 -0.03
N ARG A 349 -0.05 -21.02 1.09
CA ARG A 349 -0.55 -20.55 2.40
C ARG A 349 -0.28 -19.07 2.64
N ARG A 350 0.62 -18.45 1.88
CA ARG A 350 1.04 -17.07 2.09
C ARG A 350 0.23 -16.12 1.23
N ARG A 351 -0.06 -14.93 1.79
CA ARG A 351 -0.74 -13.84 1.07
C ARG A 351 0.21 -13.17 0.06
N ILE A 352 1.50 -13.10 0.39
CA ILE A 352 2.57 -12.56 -0.44
C ILE A 352 3.65 -13.66 -0.53
N PRO A 353 4.13 -14.05 -1.72
CA PRO A 353 5.14 -15.10 -1.86
C PRO A 353 6.52 -14.65 -1.32
N ASP A 354 6.72 -14.67 0.00
CA ASP A 354 8.01 -14.36 0.65
C ASP A 354 8.91 -15.60 0.74
N GLY A 355 8.93 -16.42 -0.31
CA GLY A 355 9.62 -17.71 -0.37
C GLY A 355 10.55 -17.83 -1.57
N PRO A 356 11.26 -18.96 -1.73
CA PRO A 356 12.22 -19.14 -2.80
C PRO A 356 11.51 -19.45 -4.13
N VAL A 357 10.68 -18.51 -4.63
CA VAL A 357 9.86 -18.68 -5.85
C VAL A 357 10.71 -19.09 -7.04
N GLU A 358 11.89 -18.48 -7.20
CA GLU A 358 12.86 -18.88 -8.24
C GLU A 358 13.26 -20.35 -8.15
N ARG A 359 13.46 -20.86 -6.93
CA ARG A 359 13.82 -22.26 -6.66
C ARG A 359 12.65 -23.20 -6.94
N VAL A 360 11.43 -22.79 -6.61
CA VAL A 360 10.19 -23.54 -6.90
C VAL A 360 9.95 -23.62 -8.41
N LEU A 361 10.12 -22.50 -9.14
CA LEU A 361 9.98 -22.47 -10.60
C LEU A 361 10.98 -23.41 -11.30
N ASP A 362 12.26 -23.34 -10.92
CA ASP A 362 13.28 -24.24 -11.47
C ASP A 362 13.00 -25.71 -11.09
N GLY A 363 12.54 -25.98 -9.87
CA GLY A 363 12.13 -27.30 -9.41
C GLY A 363 10.95 -27.89 -10.21
N LEU A 364 9.92 -27.09 -10.48
CA LEU A 364 8.76 -27.50 -11.31
C LEU A 364 9.20 -27.90 -12.71
N VAL A 365 10.06 -27.11 -13.35
CA VAL A 365 10.57 -27.40 -14.70
C VAL A 365 11.43 -28.66 -14.73
N ARG A 366 12.38 -28.79 -13.80
CA ARG A 366 13.25 -29.98 -13.69
C ARG A 366 12.45 -31.26 -13.47
N LEU A 367 11.56 -31.26 -12.48
CA LEU A 367 10.82 -32.45 -12.09
C LEU A 367 9.74 -32.82 -13.10
N ALA A 368 9.17 -31.85 -13.82
CA ALA A 368 8.30 -32.14 -14.96
C ALA A 368 9.04 -32.86 -16.11
N ALA A 369 10.31 -32.54 -16.35
CA ALA A 369 11.12 -33.18 -17.37
C ALA A 369 11.61 -34.59 -16.96
N VAL A 370 11.81 -34.83 -15.67
CA VAL A 370 12.29 -36.13 -15.14
C VAL A 370 11.13 -37.10 -14.89
N ASP A 371 10.09 -36.68 -14.17
CA ASP A 371 8.95 -37.52 -13.77
C ASP A 371 7.67 -36.68 -13.60
N GLY A 372 7.20 -36.10 -14.71
CA GLY A 372 5.99 -35.28 -14.73
C GLY A 372 4.74 -36.01 -14.24
N GLY A 373 4.68 -37.35 -14.37
CA GLY A 373 3.57 -38.16 -13.88
C GLY A 373 3.48 -38.17 -12.35
N ARG A 374 4.61 -38.42 -11.66
CA ARG A 374 4.68 -38.37 -10.18
C ARG A 374 4.44 -36.96 -9.66
N LEU A 375 5.05 -35.95 -10.29
CA LEU A 375 4.83 -34.55 -9.94
C LEU A 375 3.35 -34.17 -10.02
N ALA A 376 2.69 -34.51 -11.14
CA ALA A 376 1.28 -34.23 -11.34
C ALA A 376 0.39 -34.94 -10.30
N GLY A 377 0.68 -36.21 -10.00
CA GLY A 377 -0.02 -36.97 -8.98
C GLY A 377 0.07 -36.34 -7.59
N ALA A 378 1.23 -35.78 -7.23
CA ALA A 378 1.48 -35.19 -5.92
C ALA A 378 0.90 -33.76 -5.76
N LEU A 379 0.87 -32.95 -6.83
CA LEU A 379 0.31 -31.59 -6.79
C LEU A 379 -1.23 -31.56 -6.85
N ARG A 380 -1.87 -32.55 -7.49
CA ARG A 380 -3.33 -32.60 -7.66
C ARG A 380 -4.13 -32.47 -6.34
N PRO A 381 -3.82 -33.21 -5.26
CA PRO A 381 -4.53 -33.07 -3.98
C PRO A 381 -4.38 -31.65 -3.40
N LEU A 382 -3.17 -31.09 -3.45
CA LEU A 382 -2.87 -29.78 -2.91
C LEU A 382 -3.69 -28.67 -3.59
N LEU A 383 -3.82 -28.72 -4.92
CA LEU A 383 -4.61 -27.74 -5.67
C LEU A 383 -6.13 -27.93 -5.55
N ARG A 384 -6.61 -29.14 -5.18
CA ARG A 384 -8.03 -29.34 -4.85
C ARG A 384 -8.40 -28.65 -3.54
N ASP A 385 -7.51 -28.65 -2.56
CA ASP A 385 -7.75 -28.06 -1.24
C ASP A 385 -7.50 -26.53 -1.22
N ALA A 386 -6.59 -26.03 -2.06
CA ALA A 386 -6.23 -24.60 -2.14
C ALA A 386 -7.27 -23.67 -2.83
N ARG A 387 -8.47 -24.18 -3.14
CA ARG A 387 -9.53 -23.49 -3.91
C ARG A 387 -10.11 -22.20 -3.27
N GLY A 388 -9.62 -21.78 -2.10
CA GLY A 388 -10.28 -20.82 -1.22
C GLY A 388 -9.89 -19.35 -1.30
N TRP A 389 -8.63 -18.96 -1.59
CA TRP A 389 -8.27 -17.55 -1.37
C TRP A 389 -7.14 -16.93 -2.22
N VAL A 390 -6.04 -17.64 -2.49
CA VAL A 390 -4.81 -16.99 -3.02
C VAL A 390 -4.91 -16.56 -4.50
N PHE A 391 -5.75 -17.21 -5.32
CA PHE A 391 -5.85 -16.91 -6.75
C PHE A 391 -7.17 -16.23 -7.15
N ARG A 392 -8.28 -16.45 -6.43
CA ARG A 392 -9.61 -15.96 -6.87
C ARG A 392 -9.84 -14.45 -6.72
N ARG A 393 -9.06 -13.75 -5.89
CA ARG A 393 -9.28 -12.32 -5.61
C ARG A 393 -9.14 -11.44 -6.87
N HIS A 394 -8.39 -11.93 -7.85
CA HIS A 394 -8.02 -11.20 -9.06
C HIS A 394 -8.49 -11.91 -10.34
N ARG A 395 -9.48 -12.82 -10.24
CA ARG A 395 -9.99 -13.61 -11.37
C ARG A 395 -10.45 -12.77 -12.56
N ASN A 396 -10.96 -11.57 -12.29
CA ASN A 396 -11.43 -10.64 -13.31
C ASN A 396 -10.36 -9.61 -13.71
N GLU A 397 -9.16 -9.68 -13.14
CA GLU A 397 -8.05 -8.81 -13.51
C GLU A 397 -7.26 -9.50 -14.63
N PRO A 398 -7.37 -9.02 -15.88
CA PRO A 398 -6.53 -9.53 -16.94
C PRO A 398 -5.07 -9.29 -16.55
N HIS A 399 -4.23 -10.31 -16.67
CA HIS A 399 -2.76 -10.25 -16.44
C HIS A 399 -2.26 -10.25 -14.98
N CYS A 400 -3.09 -10.66 -14.01
CA CYS A 400 -2.64 -10.91 -12.64
C CYS A 400 -1.57 -12.02 -12.55
N LEU A 401 -0.43 -11.74 -11.90
CA LEU A 401 0.66 -12.72 -11.70
C LEU A 401 0.26 -13.92 -10.84
N CYS A 402 -0.68 -13.74 -9.90
CA CYS A 402 -1.23 -14.85 -9.11
C CYS A 402 -1.93 -15.87 -10.02
N GLU A 403 -2.69 -15.41 -11.01
CA GLU A 403 -3.36 -16.31 -11.97
C GLU A 403 -2.34 -17.02 -12.88
N SER A 404 -1.31 -16.31 -13.38
CA SER A 404 -0.24 -16.95 -14.17
C SER A 404 0.52 -18.03 -13.38
N MET A 405 0.77 -17.80 -12.08
CA MET A 405 1.34 -18.82 -11.19
C MET A 405 0.35 -19.98 -10.99
N GLY A 406 -0.94 -19.69 -10.83
CA GLY A 406 -1.99 -20.70 -10.74
C GLY A 406 -2.06 -21.60 -11.96
N ASP A 407 -1.96 -21.03 -13.17
CA ASP A 407 -1.94 -21.78 -14.43
C ASP A 407 -0.69 -22.64 -14.57
N LEU A 408 0.48 -22.16 -14.16
CA LEU A 408 1.71 -22.97 -14.11
C LEU A 408 1.55 -24.17 -13.18
N LEU A 409 1.01 -23.97 -11.97
CA LEU A 409 0.78 -25.06 -11.02
C LEU A 409 -0.24 -26.07 -11.54
N ARG A 410 -1.29 -25.62 -12.24
CA ARG A 410 -2.28 -26.50 -12.90
C ARG A 410 -1.66 -27.30 -14.02
N ALA A 411 -0.84 -26.68 -14.86
CA ALA A 411 -0.10 -27.35 -15.90
C ALA A 411 0.83 -28.44 -15.31
N ALA A 412 1.57 -28.13 -14.24
CA ALA A 412 2.40 -29.10 -13.52
C ALA A 412 1.58 -30.23 -12.87
N ALA A 413 0.34 -29.95 -12.47
CA ALA A 413 -0.60 -30.93 -11.95
C ALA A 413 -1.32 -31.75 -13.06
N GLY A 414 -1.05 -31.48 -14.34
CA GLY A 414 -1.75 -32.09 -15.47
C GLY A 414 -3.26 -31.82 -15.42
N LEU A 415 -3.66 -30.60 -15.06
CA LEU A 415 -5.03 -30.09 -15.05
C LEU A 415 -5.20 -29.08 -16.19
N GLU A 416 -6.44 -28.88 -16.65
CA GLU A 416 -6.76 -27.82 -17.61
C GLU A 416 -6.46 -26.44 -17.02
N ARG A 417 -5.86 -25.58 -17.84
CA ARG A 417 -5.63 -24.16 -17.54
C ARG A 417 -6.96 -23.42 -17.57
N GLU A 418 -7.12 -22.39 -16.74
CA GLU A 418 -8.36 -21.60 -16.75
C GLU A 418 -8.38 -20.59 -17.91
N ARG A 419 -7.20 -20.23 -18.43
CA ARG A 419 -7.02 -19.30 -19.57
C ARG A 419 -6.44 -20.02 -20.79
N GLU A 420 -6.97 -19.70 -21.96
CA GLU A 420 -6.30 -19.99 -23.22
C GLU A 420 -5.01 -19.16 -23.31
N PRO A 421 -3.90 -19.71 -23.82
CA PRO A 421 -2.68 -18.93 -24.04
C PRO A 421 -2.97 -17.82 -25.05
N GLU A 422 -2.63 -16.57 -24.71
CA GLU A 422 -2.73 -15.46 -25.65
C GLU A 422 -1.89 -15.74 -26.90
N ASP A 423 -2.45 -15.45 -28.08
CA ASP A 423 -1.73 -15.57 -29.35
C ASP A 423 -0.73 -14.41 -29.45
N TRP A 424 0.54 -14.74 -29.23
CA TRP A 424 1.71 -13.84 -29.22
C TRP A 424 1.93 -13.03 -30.50
N SER A 425 1.11 -13.25 -31.54
CA SER A 425 1.20 -12.59 -32.85
C SER A 425 0.29 -11.38 -33.03
N SER A 426 -0.67 -11.13 -32.12
CA SER A 426 -1.56 -9.98 -32.24
C SER A 426 -0.92 -8.72 -31.69
N GLU A 427 -0.88 -7.68 -32.54
CA GLU A 427 -0.60 -6.26 -32.27
C GLU A 427 -1.58 -5.64 -31.25
N ASN A 428 -1.78 -6.26 -30.08
CA ASN A 428 -2.44 -5.56 -28.98
C ASN A 428 -1.46 -4.50 -28.48
N GLU A 429 -1.85 -3.23 -28.57
CA GLU A 429 -1.05 -2.12 -28.05
C GLU A 429 -0.56 -2.47 -26.62
N PRO A 430 0.75 -2.31 -26.33
CA PRO A 430 1.24 -2.50 -24.98
C PRO A 430 0.48 -1.55 -24.07
N ASP A 431 -0.20 -2.11 -23.06
CA ASP A 431 -0.89 -1.34 -22.04
C ASP A 431 0.16 -0.49 -21.29
N PRO A 432 0.20 0.84 -21.51
CA PRO A 432 1.24 1.70 -20.96
C PRO A 432 1.12 1.85 -19.44
N ALA A 433 0.05 1.33 -18.82
CA ALA A 433 -0.11 1.34 -17.36
C ALA A 433 0.74 0.29 -16.62
N ARG A 434 1.46 -0.60 -17.34
CA ARG A 434 2.10 -1.77 -16.73
C ARG A 434 3.59 -1.61 -16.51
N ALA A 435 4.04 -2.04 -15.34
CA ALA A 435 5.45 -2.15 -15.02
C ALA A 435 6.16 -3.18 -15.92
N ALA A 436 7.19 -2.75 -16.66
CA ALA A 436 8.02 -3.62 -17.51
C ALA A 436 8.55 -4.89 -16.79
N PRO A 437 9.02 -4.82 -15.52
CA PRO A 437 9.40 -6.02 -14.76
C PRO A 437 8.25 -7.01 -14.50
N ALA A 438 7.01 -6.53 -14.34
CA ALA A 438 5.84 -7.38 -14.15
C ALA A 438 5.52 -8.17 -15.42
N VAL A 439 5.68 -7.54 -16.59
CA VAL A 439 5.51 -8.20 -17.90
C VAL A 439 6.51 -9.35 -18.06
N LEU A 440 7.77 -9.15 -17.69
CA LEU A 440 8.79 -10.22 -17.74
C LEU A 440 8.41 -11.43 -16.88
N VAL A 441 8.06 -11.19 -15.61
CA VAL A 441 7.68 -12.26 -14.68
C VAL A 441 6.44 -13.01 -15.19
N ARG A 442 5.44 -12.28 -15.71
CA ARG A 442 4.23 -12.86 -16.27
C ARG A 442 4.54 -13.77 -17.46
N ARG A 443 5.23 -13.24 -18.47
CA ARG A 443 5.60 -13.97 -19.69
C ARG A 443 6.40 -15.22 -19.37
N ARG A 444 7.28 -15.16 -18.37
CA ARG A 444 8.05 -16.32 -17.91
C ARG A 444 7.16 -17.41 -17.30
N LEU A 445 6.20 -17.06 -16.45
CA LEU A 445 5.27 -18.03 -15.86
C LEU A 445 4.42 -18.70 -16.94
N GLU A 446 3.94 -17.93 -17.91
CA GLU A 446 3.15 -18.41 -19.05
C GLU A 446 3.99 -19.31 -19.98
N GLU A 447 5.23 -18.93 -20.31
CA GLU A 447 6.15 -19.74 -21.11
C GLU A 447 6.44 -21.07 -20.41
N ALA A 448 6.71 -21.03 -19.10
CA ALA A 448 6.91 -22.23 -18.30
C ALA A 448 5.67 -23.12 -18.33
N ALA A 449 4.47 -22.57 -18.07
CA ALA A 449 3.22 -23.33 -18.08
C ALA A 449 2.94 -24.01 -19.43
N ALA A 450 3.29 -23.35 -20.54
CA ALA A 450 3.08 -23.86 -21.89
C ALA A 450 4.09 -24.94 -22.30
N ARG A 451 5.31 -24.93 -21.72
CA ARG A 451 6.44 -25.75 -22.19
C ARG A 451 6.98 -26.75 -21.16
N LEU A 452 6.32 -26.91 -20.01
CA LEU A 452 6.72 -27.85 -18.96
C LEU A 452 7.14 -29.23 -19.52
N GLY A 453 8.28 -29.73 -19.02
CA GLY A 453 8.86 -31.00 -19.43
C GLY A 453 9.69 -30.96 -20.72
N SER A 454 9.74 -29.85 -21.46
CA SER A 454 10.51 -29.76 -22.71
C SER A 454 12.00 -29.43 -22.52
N THR A 455 12.42 -29.01 -21.33
CA THR A 455 13.80 -28.58 -21.02
C THR A 455 14.26 -29.20 -19.69
N PRO A 456 15.54 -29.57 -19.54
CA PRO A 456 16.02 -30.21 -18.30
C PRO A 456 16.11 -29.25 -17.13
N SER A 457 16.19 -27.93 -17.37
CA SER A 457 16.26 -26.89 -16.33
C SER A 457 16.04 -25.50 -16.90
N LEU A 458 15.76 -24.51 -16.05
CA LEU A 458 15.74 -23.11 -16.45
C LEU A 458 17.16 -22.57 -16.64
N LEU A 459 17.43 -21.91 -17.76
CA LEU A 459 18.67 -21.18 -17.98
C LEU A 459 18.77 -19.99 -17.01
N CYS A 460 17.65 -19.32 -16.73
CA CYS A 460 17.63 -18.12 -15.90
C CYS A 460 17.77 -18.38 -14.39
N ALA A 461 17.77 -19.62 -13.90
CA ALA A 461 17.78 -19.91 -12.47
C ALA A 461 18.98 -19.22 -11.77
N PRO A 462 18.75 -18.37 -10.76
CA PRO A 462 19.81 -17.52 -10.22
C PRO A 462 20.90 -18.34 -9.49
N THR A 463 22.12 -17.81 -9.43
CA THR A 463 23.24 -18.39 -8.64
C THR A 463 23.50 -17.62 -7.35
N SER A 464 22.90 -16.44 -7.20
CA SER A 464 22.94 -15.59 -6.01
C SER A 464 21.52 -15.33 -5.50
N MET A 465 21.37 -15.10 -4.19
CA MET A 465 20.11 -14.65 -3.60
C MET A 465 19.65 -13.28 -4.11
N THR A 466 20.54 -12.48 -4.69
CA THR A 466 20.21 -11.19 -5.35
C THR A 466 19.46 -11.37 -6.67
N GLY A 467 19.41 -12.59 -7.22
CA GLY A 467 18.89 -12.87 -8.55
C GLY A 467 19.97 -12.92 -9.64
N SER A 468 21.21 -12.51 -9.34
CA SER A 468 22.32 -12.56 -10.30
C SER A 468 22.66 -13.99 -10.72
N LEU A 469 23.15 -14.12 -11.95
CA LEU A 469 23.54 -15.37 -12.60
C LEU A 469 25.01 -15.32 -13.02
N ASP A 470 25.78 -16.29 -12.53
CA ASP A 470 27.16 -16.50 -12.94
C ASP A 470 27.22 -16.95 -14.41
N GLY A 471 28.00 -16.23 -15.22
CA GLY A 471 28.10 -16.48 -16.65
C GLY A 471 28.69 -17.85 -17.00
N SER A 472 29.57 -18.41 -16.15
CA SER A 472 30.13 -19.74 -16.36
C SER A 472 29.08 -20.83 -16.14
N VAL A 473 28.20 -20.65 -15.15
CA VAL A 473 27.06 -21.55 -14.91
C VAL A 473 26.05 -21.45 -16.06
N LEU A 474 25.77 -20.26 -16.58
CA LEU A 474 24.91 -20.11 -17.76
C LEU A 474 25.50 -20.81 -18.99
N LEU A 475 26.81 -20.68 -19.21
CA LEU A 475 27.51 -21.36 -20.30
C LEU A 475 27.35 -22.88 -20.20
N GLU A 476 27.50 -23.47 -19.00
CA GLU A 476 27.31 -24.89 -18.75
C GLU A 476 25.87 -25.33 -19.04
N ARG A 477 24.87 -24.55 -18.62
CA ARG A 477 23.46 -24.84 -18.88
C ARG A 477 23.13 -24.78 -20.38
N ILE A 478 23.66 -23.80 -21.11
CA ILE A 478 23.48 -23.71 -22.57
C ILE A 478 24.14 -24.91 -23.25
N ALA A 479 25.35 -25.29 -22.85
CA ALA A 479 26.01 -26.47 -23.40
C ALA A 479 25.21 -27.76 -23.15
N ALA A 480 24.57 -27.89 -21.98
CA ALA A 480 23.74 -29.04 -21.63
C ALA A 480 22.42 -29.12 -22.43
N LEU A 481 21.97 -28.04 -23.07
CA LEU A 481 20.82 -28.10 -23.98
C LEU A 481 21.14 -28.90 -25.25
N GLY A 482 22.39 -28.94 -25.70
CA GLY A 482 22.76 -29.54 -26.98
C GLY A 482 22.11 -28.81 -28.16
N ASP A 483 21.44 -29.56 -29.03
CA ASP A 483 20.75 -29.01 -30.22
C ASP A 483 19.35 -28.43 -29.93
N ARG A 484 18.90 -28.46 -28.67
CA ARG A 484 17.59 -27.92 -28.28
C ARG A 484 17.65 -26.40 -28.23
N GLU A 485 16.69 -25.76 -28.89
CA GLU A 485 16.51 -24.31 -28.77
C GLU A 485 16.06 -23.93 -27.35
N PRO A 486 16.70 -22.93 -26.71
CA PRO A 486 16.28 -22.45 -25.42
C PRO A 486 14.91 -21.77 -25.53
N TRP A 487 14.20 -21.69 -24.41
CA TRP A 487 12.98 -20.90 -24.38
C TRP A 487 13.33 -19.40 -24.48
N PRO A 488 12.67 -18.64 -25.38
CA PRO A 488 13.00 -17.23 -25.60
C PRO A 488 12.97 -16.35 -24.36
N VAL A 489 11.94 -16.48 -23.50
CA VAL A 489 11.82 -15.63 -22.29
C VAL A 489 12.83 -16.07 -21.22
N ASP A 490 13.03 -17.36 -21.03
CA ASP A 490 14.06 -17.93 -20.16
C ASP A 490 15.48 -17.48 -20.55
N LEU A 491 15.84 -17.51 -21.84
CA LEU A 491 17.14 -17.02 -22.31
C LEU A 491 17.28 -15.51 -22.10
N THR A 492 16.26 -14.73 -22.45
CA THR A 492 16.26 -13.26 -22.26
C THR A 492 16.49 -12.90 -20.80
N GLN A 493 15.78 -13.57 -19.87
CA GLN A 493 15.98 -13.34 -18.44
C GLN A 493 17.35 -13.82 -17.95
N ALA A 494 17.87 -14.94 -18.46
CA ALA A 494 19.21 -15.40 -18.12
C ALA A 494 20.28 -14.36 -18.49
N LEU A 495 20.15 -13.73 -19.66
CA LEU A 495 21.05 -12.67 -20.10
C LEU A 495 20.90 -11.38 -19.28
N LEU A 496 19.69 -11.05 -18.82
CA LEU A 496 19.41 -9.91 -17.92
C LEU A 496 20.03 -10.06 -16.53
N ARG A 497 20.23 -11.30 -16.08
CA ARG A 497 20.81 -11.64 -14.77
C ARG A 497 22.34 -11.67 -14.77
N LEU A 498 22.99 -11.47 -15.91
CA LEU A 498 24.45 -11.44 -16.00
C LEU A 498 25.03 -10.11 -15.47
N PRO A 499 26.18 -10.15 -14.79
CA PRO A 499 26.89 -8.94 -14.38
C PRO A 499 27.22 -8.01 -15.56
N LEU A 500 27.32 -6.70 -15.27
CA LEU A 500 27.62 -5.67 -16.26
C LEU A 500 29.10 -5.58 -16.66
N ALA A 501 29.98 -6.34 -15.99
CA ALA A 501 31.41 -6.34 -16.32
C ALA A 501 31.67 -7.21 -17.56
N PRO A 502 32.39 -6.70 -18.58
CA PRO A 502 32.71 -7.50 -19.76
C PRO A 502 33.72 -8.61 -19.44
N ASP A 503 33.51 -9.79 -20.02
CA ASP A 503 34.40 -10.96 -19.89
C ASP A 503 34.68 -11.55 -21.28
N SER A 504 35.83 -11.14 -21.85
CA SER A 504 36.24 -11.59 -23.18
C SER A 504 36.63 -13.08 -23.23
N GLY A 505 37.13 -13.63 -22.13
CA GLY A 505 37.54 -15.03 -22.05
C GLY A 505 36.33 -15.96 -22.05
N LEU A 506 35.33 -15.65 -21.22
CA LEU A 506 34.07 -16.38 -21.20
C LEU A 506 33.26 -16.15 -22.50
N ALA A 507 33.30 -14.94 -23.06
CA ALA A 507 32.66 -14.67 -24.35
C ALA A 507 33.22 -15.55 -25.48
N ALA A 508 34.54 -15.73 -25.56
CA ALA A 508 35.16 -16.60 -26.56
C ALA A 508 34.73 -18.08 -26.39
N ARG A 509 34.59 -18.55 -25.15
CA ARG A 509 34.08 -19.90 -24.85
C ARG A 509 32.61 -20.06 -25.23
N ALA A 510 31.79 -19.04 -25.00
CA ALA A 510 30.39 -19.03 -25.38
C ALA A 510 30.20 -19.02 -26.92
N ASP A 511 31.00 -18.24 -27.64
CA ASP A 511 30.96 -18.17 -29.10
C ASP A 511 31.38 -19.52 -29.74
N ALA A 512 32.34 -20.21 -29.12
CA ALA A 512 32.80 -21.52 -29.55
C ALA A 512 31.73 -22.64 -29.46
N LEU A 513 30.63 -22.44 -28.73
CA LEU A 513 29.49 -23.37 -28.75
C LEU A 513 28.78 -23.40 -30.10
N GLY A 514 28.91 -22.35 -30.93
CA GLY A 514 28.31 -22.26 -32.26
C GLY A 514 26.79 -22.11 -32.32
N SER A 515 26.07 -22.39 -31.22
CA SER A 515 24.62 -22.25 -31.10
C SER A 515 24.16 -20.78 -31.06
N ARG A 516 22.89 -20.53 -31.38
CA ARG A 516 22.30 -19.18 -31.29
C ARG A 516 22.40 -18.61 -29.87
N ALA A 517 22.13 -19.45 -28.87
CA ALA A 517 22.23 -19.11 -27.46
C ALA A 517 23.67 -18.77 -27.03
N GLY A 518 24.66 -19.55 -27.49
CA GLY A 518 26.09 -19.29 -27.22
C GLY A 518 26.55 -17.95 -27.81
N LYS A 519 26.13 -17.64 -29.05
CA LYS A 519 26.41 -16.35 -29.69
C LYS A 519 25.75 -15.17 -28.97
N ALA A 520 24.52 -15.34 -28.50
CA ALA A 520 23.82 -14.32 -27.71
C ALA A 520 24.54 -14.06 -26.38
N LEU A 521 24.95 -15.10 -25.65
CA LEU A 521 25.76 -14.99 -24.44
C LEU A 521 27.10 -14.29 -24.72
N ALA A 522 27.82 -14.69 -25.78
CA ALA A 522 29.08 -14.09 -26.17
C ALA A 522 28.96 -12.60 -26.55
N ALA A 523 27.85 -12.20 -27.19
CA ALA A 523 27.58 -10.80 -27.48
C ALA A 523 27.38 -9.99 -26.19
N ARG A 524 26.60 -10.50 -25.23
CA ARG A 524 26.33 -9.84 -23.94
C ARG A 524 27.57 -9.72 -23.05
N LEU A 525 28.38 -10.77 -22.98
CA LEU A 525 29.63 -10.75 -22.21
C LEU A 525 30.68 -9.79 -22.81
N ARG A 526 30.62 -9.52 -24.12
CA ARG A 526 31.48 -8.50 -24.74
C ARG A 526 30.98 -7.08 -24.50
N SER A 527 29.66 -6.87 -24.50
CA SER A 527 29.07 -5.55 -24.30
C SER A 527 29.03 -5.10 -22.84
N GLY A 528 29.25 -6.00 -21.89
CA GLY A 528 29.10 -5.71 -20.46
C GLY A 528 27.63 -5.67 -20.03
N GLY A 529 26.85 -6.65 -20.47
CA GLY A 529 25.41 -6.72 -20.18
C GLY A 529 24.57 -5.81 -21.06
N LEU A 530 23.33 -5.54 -20.62
CA LEU A 530 22.46 -4.55 -21.27
C LEU A 530 22.79 -3.13 -20.78
N PRO A 531 22.71 -2.13 -21.67
CA PRO A 531 22.93 -0.75 -21.29
C PRO A 531 21.81 -0.24 -20.37
N GLN A 532 22.18 0.60 -19.39
CA GLN A 532 21.22 1.26 -18.51
C GLN A 532 20.38 2.27 -19.30
N PRO A 533 19.05 2.28 -19.16
CA PRO A 533 18.22 3.30 -19.79
C PRO A 533 18.42 4.66 -19.13
N GLY A 534 18.23 5.73 -19.90
CA GLY A 534 18.18 7.07 -19.35
C GLY A 534 16.98 7.22 -18.43
N GLN A 535 17.09 7.98 -17.35
CA GLN A 535 15.99 8.23 -16.42
C GLN A 535 15.63 9.71 -16.40
N TYR A 536 14.35 10.03 -16.41
CA TYR A 536 13.87 11.40 -16.28
C TYR A 536 12.60 11.46 -15.46
N THR A 537 12.50 12.46 -14.59
CA THR A 537 11.33 12.61 -13.73
C THR A 537 10.17 13.28 -14.47
N VAL A 538 8.96 12.85 -14.14
CA VAL A 538 7.72 13.39 -14.70
C VAL A 538 6.71 13.64 -13.59
N SER A 539 5.97 14.74 -13.70
CA SER A 539 4.88 15.06 -12.79
C SER A 539 3.57 14.53 -13.37
N VAL A 540 3.00 13.49 -12.76
CA VAL A 540 1.72 12.91 -13.15
C VAL A 540 0.60 13.55 -12.34
N GLU A 541 -0.46 13.98 -13.03
CA GLU A 541 -1.69 14.48 -12.43
C GLU A 541 -2.76 13.39 -12.42
N PHE A 542 -3.49 13.30 -11.32
CA PHE A 542 -4.60 12.37 -11.22
C PHE A 542 -5.82 12.89 -12.02
N SER A 543 -6.13 12.23 -13.13
CA SER A 543 -7.34 12.50 -13.94
C SER A 543 -8.55 11.77 -13.34
N ARG A 544 -9.62 12.52 -13.03
CA ARG A 544 -10.85 12.04 -12.35
C ARG A 544 -11.74 11.08 -13.16
N LYS A 545 -11.24 10.43 -14.21
CA LYS A 545 -12.02 9.45 -14.97
C LYS A 545 -11.75 8.05 -14.42
N LEU A 546 -12.23 7.75 -13.22
CA LEU A 546 -12.17 6.39 -12.67
C LEU A 546 -13.57 5.78 -12.64
N ASP A 547 -13.63 4.47 -12.89
CA ASP A 547 -14.82 3.65 -12.62
C ASP A 547 -15.03 3.53 -11.09
N ASP A 548 -16.29 3.31 -10.68
CA ASP A 548 -16.74 3.29 -9.27
C ASP A 548 -15.95 2.36 -8.32
N ALA A 549 -15.24 1.36 -8.86
CA ALA A 549 -14.43 0.41 -8.10
C ALA A 549 -13.06 0.98 -7.67
N ASP A 550 -12.44 1.83 -8.49
CA ASP A 550 -11.08 2.34 -8.30
C ASP A 550 -11.05 3.66 -7.50
N VAL A 551 -12.15 4.40 -7.52
CA VAL A 551 -12.40 5.56 -6.64
C VAL A 551 -12.25 5.13 -5.18
N ARG A 552 -12.77 3.94 -4.84
CA ARG A 552 -12.77 3.30 -3.51
C ARG A 552 -11.39 3.17 -2.87
N GLU A 553 -10.38 3.07 -3.71
CA GLU A 553 -8.99 2.87 -3.36
C GLU A 553 -8.18 4.18 -3.35
N SER A 554 -8.70 5.19 -4.02
CA SER A 554 -8.03 6.47 -4.31
C SER A 554 -8.27 7.56 -3.26
N PHE A 555 -9.13 7.30 -2.27
CA PHE A 555 -9.39 8.22 -1.16
C PHE A 555 -8.12 8.50 -0.34
N GLY A 556 -7.60 9.73 -0.44
CA GLY A 556 -6.42 10.20 0.31
C GLY A 556 -5.12 10.27 -0.47
N LEU A 557 -5.14 10.02 -1.78
CA LEU A 557 -3.98 10.23 -2.66
C LEU A 557 -3.71 11.72 -2.87
N TRP A 558 -2.44 12.11 -2.92
CA TRP A 558 -2.10 13.45 -3.39
C TRP A 558 -2.40 13.59 -4.88
N PRO A 559 -3.02 14.70 -5.31
CA PRO A 559 -3.53 14.88 -6.68
C PRO A 559 -2.42 14.94 -7.75
N ARG A 560 -1.17 15.10 -7.34
CA ARG A 560 0.02 15.12 -8.19
C ARG A 560 1.14 14.31 -7.57
N ARG A 561 1.83 13.53 -8.38
CA ARG A 561 3.00 12.74 -7.96
C ARG A 561 4.16 12.97 -8.92
N LEU A 562 5.36 12.98 -8.36
CA LEU A 562 6.58 12.87 -9.15
C LEU A 562 6.87 11.38 -9.34
N LEU A 563 7.00 10.94 -10.59
CA LEU A 563 7.41 9.59 -10.99
C LEU A 563 8.64 9.69 -11.89
N VAL A 564 9.14 8.56 -12.38
CA VAL A 564 10.26 8.48 -13.30
C VAL A 564 9.88 7.62 -14.49
N GLU A 565 10.21 8.11 -15.67
CA GLU A 565 10.17 7.35 -16.91
C GLU A 565 11.59 6.95 -17.31
N THR A 566 11.69 5.84 -18.04
CA THR A 566 12.95 5.35 -18.57
C THR A 566 12.97 5.38 -20.09
N ALA A 567 14.07 5.88 -20.65
CA ALA A 567 14.30 5.90 -22.08
C ALA A 567 15.27 4.77 -22.46
N PRO A 568 14.80 3.69 -23.11
CA PRO A 568 15.67 2.60 -23.56
C PRO A 568 16.69 3.09 -24.61
N PRO A 569 17.93 2.58 -24.59
CA PRO A 569 18.94 2.96 -25.58
C PRO A 569 18.57 2.53 -27.01
N ALA A 570 18.98 3.33 -28.00
CA ALA A 570 18.71 3.02 -29.41
C ALA A 570 19.44 1.75 -29.88
N GLY A 571 18.84 1.02 -30.82
CA GLY A 571 19.44 -0.17 -31.45
C GLY A 571 19.26 -1.49 -30.68
N LEU A 572 18.38 -1.51 -29.68
CA LEU A 572 17.94 -2.74 -29.02
C LEU A 572 16.83 -3.46 -29.80
N GLU A 573 16.75 -4.78 -29.63
CA GLU A 573 15.62 -5.58 -30.12
C GLU A 573 14.32 -5.16 -29.41
N PHE A 574 13.19 -5.19 -30.12
CA PHE A 574 11.91 -4.65 -29.65
C PHE A 574 11.48 -5.23 -28.30
N GLU A 575 11.68 -6.53 -28.09
CA GLU A 575 11.35 -7.23 -26.85
C GLU A 575 12.18 -6.76 -25.66
N LEU A 576 13.39 -6.25 -25.88
CA LEU A 576 14.25 -5.69 -24.83
C LEU A 576 13.95 -4.23 -24.57
N VAL A 577 13.50 -3.50 -25.60
CA VAL A 577 12.98 -2.13 -25.47
C VAL A 577 11.78 -2.14 -24.51
N GLU A 578 10.83 -3.05 -24.71
CA GLU A 578 9.65 -3.20 -23.84
C GLU A 578 10.02 -3.46 -22.35
N LEU A 579 11.15 -4.13 -22.09
CA LEU A 579 11.60 -4.43 -20.73
C LEU A 579 12.31 -3.26 -20.04
N LEU A 580 12.83 -2.29 -20.81
CA LEU A 580 13.58 -1.13 -20.32
C LEU A 580 12.81 0.18 -20.46
N ASP A 581 11.63 0.15 -21.06
CA ASP A 581 10.72 1.27 -21.24
C ASP A 581 9.65 1.26 -20.13
N VAL A 582 9.87 2.12 -19.14
CA VAL A 582 8.92 2.37 -18.05
C VAL A 582 8.32 3.73 -18.33
N THR A 583 7.03 3.73 -18.66
CA THR A 583 6.26 4.96 -18.85
C THR A 583 5.47 5.27 -17.59
N ALA A 584 5.27 6.55 -17.29
CA ALA A 584 4.48 6.97 -16.14
C ALA A 584 3.02 7.05 -16.59
N GLY A 585 2.36 5.90 -16.65
CA GLY A 585 0.94 5.81 -17.01
C GLY A 585 0.03 6.60 -16.08
N GLU A 586 -1.19 6.89 -16.55
CA GLU A 586 -2.29 7.28 -15.66
C GLU A 586 -2.42 6.23 -14.55
N TYR A 587 -2.62 6.69 -13.32
CA TYR A 587 -2.46 5.90 -12.10
C TYR A 587 -3.42 4.69 -12.04
N TYR A 588 -2.97 3.52 -12.48
CA TYR A 588 -3.67 2.25 -12.33
C TYR A 588 -2.72 1.17 -11.80
N SER A 589 -2.35 1.23 -10.51
CA SER A 589 -1.85 0.01 -9.87
C SER A 589 -3.05 -0.90 -9.65
N THR A 590 -3.23 -1.89 -10.53
CA THR A 590 -4.14 -2.99 -10.21
C THR A 590 -3.61 -3.66 -8.94
N ARG A 591 -4.53 -4.00 -8.03
CA ARG A 591 -4.23 -4.55 -6.71
C ARG A 591 -3.37 -5.83 -6.76
N ALA A 592 -3.29 -6.48 -7.92
CA ALA A 592 -2.47 -7.66 -8.20
C ALA A 592 -0.97 -7.40 -8.40
N GLU A 593 -0.55 -6.23 -8.87
CA GLU A 593 0.88 -5.94 -9.10
C GLU A 593 1.62 -5.59 -7.80
N GLU A 594 0.89 -5.06 -6.81
CA GLU A 594 1.39 -4.66 -5.49
C GLU A 594 2.08 -5.84 -4.75
N ASP A 595 1.54 -7.05 -4.88
CA ASP A 595 1.99 -8.26 -4.15
C ASP A 595 3.27 -8.91 -4.73
N TRP A 596 3.73 -8.53 -5.93
CA TRP A 596 4.87 -9.17 -6.62
C TRP A 596 6.11 -8.30 -6.81
N SER A 597 6.07 -7.04 -6.40
CA SER A 597 7.19 -6.08 -6.55
C SER A 597 8.55 -6.60 -6.07
N ARG A 598 8.56 -7.44 -5.02
CA ARG A 598 9.77 -8.10 -4.49
C ARG A 598 10.48 -9.01 -5.52
N HIS A 599 9.73 -9.60 -6.44
CA HIS A 599 10.27 -10.50 -7.47
C HIS A 599 10.91 -9.74 -8.63
N TRP A 600 10.59 -8.45 -8.79
CA TRP A 600 11.17 -7.63 -9.86
C TRP A 600 12.67 -7.41 -9.66
N ALA A 601 13.11 -7.23 -8.41
CA ALA A 601 14.53 -7.12 -8.07
C ALA A 601 15.30 -8.40 -8.46
N LEU A 602 14.72 -9.57 -8.17
CA LEU A 602 15.28 -10.87 -8.57
C LEU A 602 15.28 -11.07 -10.09
N ALA A 603 14.29 -10.53 -10.80
CA ALA A 603 14.19 -10.66 -12.25
C ALA A 603 15.22 -9.80 -12.99
N MET A 604 15.55 -8.62 -12.45
CA MET A 604 16.43 -7.64 -13.08
C MET A 604 17.49 -7.08 -12.10
N PRO A 605 18.39 -7.95 -11.58
CA PRO A 605 19.28 -7.63 -10.46
C PRO A 605 20.38 -6.61 -10.78
N HIS A 606 20.55 -6.25 -12.06
CA HIS A 606 21.53 -5.26 -12.54
C HIS A 606 20.87 -4.00 -13.11
N HIS A 607 19.54 -3.86 -12.99
CA HIS A 607 18.76 -2.72 -13.52
C HIS A 607 17.87 -2.13 -12.42
N ARG A 608 18.43 -1.93 -11.22
CA ARG A 608 17.67 -1.46 -10.07
C ARG A 608 16.96 -0.12 -10.29
N GLY A 609 17.47 0.75 -11.16
CA GLY A 609 16.79 1.98 -11.56
C GLY A 609 15.48 1.74 -12.34
N VAL A 610 15.45 0.75 -13.23
CA VAL A 610 14.23 0.34 -13.96
C VAL A 610 13.20 -0.23 -13.00
N VAL A 611 13.64 -1.12 -12.11
CA VAL A 611 12.76 -1.71 -11.09
C VAL A 611 12.24 -0.64 -10.12
N ALA A 612 13.10 0.30 -9.71
CA ALA A 612 12.70 1.43 -8.87
C ALA A 612 11.65 2.28 -9.59
N ALA A 613 11.88 2.65 -10.87
CA ALA A 613 10.94 3.45 -11.66
C ALA A 613 9.57 2.77 -11.76
N ALA A 614 9.56 1.47 -12.05
CA ALA A 614 8.35 0.65 -12.08
C ALA A 614 7.64 0.55 -10.71
N ALA A 615 8.40 0.56 -9.60
CA ALA A 615 7.87 0.51 -8.24
C ALA A 615 7.42 1.87 -7.68
N LEU A 616 7.76 3.00 -8.33
CA LEU A 616 7.45 4.34 -7.82
C LEU A 616 5.95 4.59 -7.55
N PRO A 617 4.99 4.09 -8.34
CA PRO A 617 3.57 4.22 -8.00
C PRO A 617 3.23 3.63 -6.63
N LEU A 618 3.79 2.45 -6.31
CA LEU A 618 3.62 1.76 -5.03
C LEU A 618 4.32 2.50 -3.88
N LEU A 619 5.57 2.91 -4.10
CA LEU A 619 6.37 3.64 -3.12
C LEU A 619 5.74 5.00 -2.78
N ALA A 620 5.26 5.73 -3.80
CA ALA A 620 4.52 6.96 -3.62
C ALA A 620 3.18 6.71 -2.90
N ALA A 621 2.51 5.59 -3.18
CA ALA A 621 1.29 5.19 -2.48
C ALA A 621 1.54 4.98 -0.99
N ALA A 622 2.66 4.38 -0.60
CA ALA A 622 3.01 4.13 0.80
C ALA A 622 3.16 5.42 1.64
N ALA A 623 3.48 6.57 1.02
CA ALA A 623 3.53 7.87 1.71
C ALA A 623 2.12 8.35 2.16
N ASP A 624 1.08 8.00 1.39
CA ASP A 624 -0.28 8.53 1.50
C ASP A 624 -1.28 7.54 2.08
N ARG A 625 -1.25 6.30 1.58
CA ARG A 625 -2.18 5.21 1.89
C ARG A 625 -1.73 4.47 3.17
N ASP A 626 -2.69 3.94 3.92
CA ASP A 626 -2.44 3.03 5.07
C ASP A 626 -2.76 1.60 4.64
N ILE A 627 -2.02 1.06 3.67
CA ILE A 627 -2.27 -0.27 3.09
C ILE A 627 -1.20 -1.25 3.51
N ASP A 628 -1.64 -2.45 3.87
CA ASP A 628 -0.78 -3.56 4.25
C ASP A 628 -0.48 -4.44 3.03
N ASP A 629 0.39 -3.93 2.15
CA ASP A 629 0.86 -4.58 0.92
C ASP A 629 2.38 -4.80 0.91
N GLY A 630 3.12 -4.15 1.81
CA GLY A 630 4.58 -4.22 1.83
C GLY A 630 5.23 -3.51 0.64
N SER A 631 4.61 -2.45 0.13
CA SER A 631 5.05 -1.65 -1.02
C SER A 631 6.53 -1.26 -1.01
N THR A 632 7.12 -1.02 0.17
CA THR A 632 8.52 -0.59 0.28
C THR A 632 9.50 -1.74 0.49
N ALA A 633 9.03 -2.98 0.61
CA ALA A 633 9.87 -4.16 0.82
C ALA A 633 10.77 -4.48 -0.40
N VAL A 634 10.49 -3.89 -1.56
CA VAL A 634 11.38 -3.95 -2.72
C VAL A 634 12.69 -3.18 -2.49
N LEU A 635 12.71 -2.14 -1.65
CA LEU A 635 13.87 -1.27 -1.48
C LEU A 635 15.09 -1.98 -0.85
N PRO A 636 14.95 -2.77 0.25
CA PRO A 636 16.08 -3.56 0.76
C PRO A 636 16.65 -4.51 -0.30
N LEU A 637 15.80 -5.13 -1.11
CA LEU A 637 16.23 -6.02 -2.19
C LEU A 637 17.00 -5.26 -3.28
N LEU A 638 16.56 -4.05 -3.64
CA LEU A 638 17.27 -3.19 -4.59
C LEU A 638 18.59 -2.65 -4.06
N ALA A 639 18.73 -2.51 -2.73
CA ALA A 639 19.98 -2.11 -2.10
C ALA A 639 21.06 -3.20 -2.20
N ASP A 640 20.66 -4.48 -2.23
CA ASP A 640 21.54 -5.63 -2.45
C ASP A 640 21.82 -5.89 -3.94
N CYS A 641 21.06 -5.28 -4.85
CA CYS A 641 21.23 -5.38 -6.29
C CYS A 641 22.28 -4.40 -6.85
N ASP A 642 22.84 -4.76 -7.99
CA ASP A 642 23.81 -3.97 -8.73
C ASP A 642 23.14 -3.04 -9.77
N GLY A 643 23.95 -2.20 -10.42
CA GLY A 643 23.52 -1.30 -11.48
C GLY A 643 23.26 0.13 -10.99
N ASP A 644 22.92 1.02 -11.91
CA ASP A 644 22.60 2.39 -11.54
C ASP A 644 21.16 2.48 -11.01
N GLY A 645 20.99 3.06 -9.82
CA GLY A 645 19.67 3.35 -9.26
C GLY A 645 19.08 4.63 -9.84
N GLY A 646 19.94 5.59 -10.16
CA GLY A 646 19.56 6.91 -10.64
C GLY A 646 18.52 7.62 -9.77
N VAL A 647 17.85 8.59 -10.39
CA VAL A 647 16.81 9.41 -9.73
C VAL A 647 15.58 8.58 -9.32
N ALA A 648 15.33 7.43 -9.96
CA ALA A 648 14.23 6.54 -9.60
C ALA A 648 14.40 5.94 -8.20
N LEU A 649 15.60 5.43 -7.89
CA LEU A 649 15.88 4.85 -6.58
C LEU A 649 15.92 5.93 -5.48
N ASP A 650 16.51 7.08 -5.80
CA ASP A 650 16.55 8.24 -4.88
C ASP A 650 15.13 8.71 -4.50
N LEU A 651 14.25 8.81 -5.50
CA LEU A 651 12.85 9.18 -5.31
C LEU A 651 12.06 8.11 -4.57
N GLY A 652 12.31 6.83 -4.87
CA GLY A 652 11.72 5.71 -4.15
C GLY A 652 12.06 5.75 -2.66
N LEU A 653 13.32 6.00 -2.31
CA LEU A 653 13.76 6.17 -0.94
C LEU A 653 13.11 7.40 -0.28
N ALA A 654 13.04 8.54 -0.98
CA ALA A 654 12.40 9.76 -0.49
C ALA A 654 10.91 9.56 -0.12
N TYR A 655 10.16 8.82 -0.93
CA TYR A 655 8.78 8.45 -0.58
C TYR A 655 8.72 7.51 0.63
N ALA A 656 9.54 6.45 0.63
CA ALA A 656 9.49 5.39 1.62
C ALA A 656 9.90 5.85 3.03
N VAL A 657 10.85 6.77 3.18
CA VAL A 657 11.18 7.35 4.50
C VAL A 657 10.03 8.16 5.10
N SER A 658 9.06 8.58 4.28
CA SER A 658 7.83 9.25 4.72
C SER A 658 6.61 8.33 4.79
N ALA A 659 6.81 7.01 4.60
CA ALA A 659 5.73 6.03 4.55
C ALA A 659 4.86 6.07 5.82
N ARG A 660 3.56 5.88 5.62
CA ARG A 660 2.55 6.00 6.68
C ARG A 660 2.68 4.88 7.71
N ARG A 661 3.03 3.66 7.29
CA ARG A 661 3.19 2.51 8.17
C ARG A 661 4.62 2.41 8.71
N PRO A 662 4.80 2.04 9.99
CA PRO A 662 6.13 1.84 10.56
C PRO A 662 6.93 0.73 9.85
N ALA A 663 6.28 -0.37 9.45
CA ALA A 663 6.96 -1.47 8.75
C ALA A 663 7.62 -1.01 7.43
N ASP A 664 6.92 -0.15 6.68
CA ASP A 664 7.44 0.37 5.42
C ASP A 664 8.64 1.31 5.63
N ARG A 665 8.63 2.06 6.74
CA ARG A 665 9.75 2.93 7.15
C ARG A 665 10.96 2.13 7.62
N ILE A 666 10.75 0.95 8.22
CA ILE A 666 11.84 0.02 8.57
C ILE A 666 12.52 -0.49 7.29
N ALA A 667 11.75 -0.92 6.28
CA ALA A 667 12.33 -1.32 5.00
C ALA A 667 13.09 -0.16 4.31
N ALA A 668 12.59 1.08 4.42
CA ALA A 668 13.30 2.26 3.93
C ALA A 668 14.63 2.50 4.69
N LEU A 669 14.62 2.32 6.02
CA LEU A 669 15.79 2.44 6.87
C LEU A 669 16.84 1.36 6.51
N ASP A 670 16.43 0.11 6.35
CA ASP A 670 17.31 -0.99 5.97
C ASP A 670 17.98 -0.71 4.62
N ALA A 671 17.19 -0.29 3.61
CA ALA A 671 17.73 0.10 2.32
C ALA A 671 18.70 1.29 2.41
N PHE A 672 18.36 2.32 3.20
CA PHE A 672 19.23 3.48 3.43
C PHE A 672 20.58 3.06 4.04
N LEU A 673 20.56 2.23 5.08
CA LEU A 673 21.77 1.76 5.77
C LEU A 673 22.62 0.85 4.88
N THR A 674 21.99 -0.08 4.15
CA THR A 674 22.70 -0.93 3.19
C THR A 674 23.38 -0.10 2.12
N MET A 675 22.68 0.85 1.49
CA MET A 675 23.26 1.71 0.45
C MET A 675 24.33 2.67 1.00
N ALA A 676 24.20 3.14 2.24
CA ALA A 676 25.23 3.94 2.88
C ALA A 676 26.50 3.11 3.14
N ALA A 677 26.35 1.86 3.61
CA ALA A 677 27.46 0.96 3.88
C ALA A 677 28.17 0.47 2.60
N THR A 678 27.44 0.29 1.49
CA THR A 678 28.03 -0.04 0.18
C THR A 678 28.58 1.18 -0.57
N GLY A 679 28.32 2.40 -0.08
CA GLY A 679 28.69 3.64 -0.75
C GLY A 679 27.89 3.92 -2.03
N THR A 680 26.73 3.27 -2.22
CA THR A 680 25.86 3.50 -3.38
C THR A 680 24.74 4.51 -3.11
N LEU A 681 24.60 4.99 -1.87
CA LEU A 681 23.62 6.01 -1.51
C LEU A 681 24.00 7.37 -2.12
N ASN A 682 23.02 8.06 -2.72
CA ASN A 682 23.11 9.47 -3.09
C ASN A 682 22.34 10.34 -2.08
N PRO A 683 22.94 10.68 -0.92
CA PRO A 683 22.21 11.38 0.13
C PRO A 683 21.77 12.78 -0.31
N GLU A 684 22.57 13.48 -1.12
CA GLU A 684 22.23 14.80 -1.66
C GLU A 684 21.00 14.75 -2.58
N GLY A 685 20.94 13.80 -3.52
CA GLY A 685 19.79 13.65 -4.43
C GLY A 685 18.50 13.29 -3.69
N VAL A 686 18.58 12.35 -2.74
CA VAL A 686 17.44 11.99 -1.87
C VAL A 686 16.98 13.20 -1.05
N GLY A 687 17.93 13.98 -0.51
CA GLY A 687 17.66 15.18 0.28
C GLY A 687 16.96 16.28 -0.52
N GLU A 688 17.42 16.52 -1.74
CA GLU A 688 16.81 17.48 -2.67
C GLU A 688 15.34 17.12 -2.96
N LEU A 689 15.07 15.85 -3.27
CA LEU A 689 13.71 15.34 -3.50
C LEU A 689 12.83 15.43 -2.25
N ILE A 690 13.36 15.09 -1.07
CA ILE A 690 12.64 15.25 0.21
C ILE A 690 12.26 16.71 0.44
N GLY A 691 13.19 17.63 0.21
CA GLY A 691 12.99 19.07 0.36
C GLY A 691 11.88 19.58 -0.55
N ILE A 692 11.95 19.24 -1.85
CA ILE A 692 10.95 19.61 -2.86
C ILE A 692 9.57 19.05 -2.47
N LEU A 693 9.46 17.74 -2.29
CA LEU A 693 8.17 17.08 -2.12
C LEU A 693 7.54 17.33 -0.73
N SER A 694 8.32 17.73 0.28
CA SER A 694 7.76 18.15 1.57
C SER A 694 7.06 19.52 1.53
N THR A 695 7.35 20.34 0.52
CA THR A 695 6.75 21.68 0.36
C THR A 695 5.49 21.68 -0.51
N SER A 696 5.42 20.76 -1.48
CA SER A 696 4.35 20.75 -2.49
C SER A 696 3.76 19.36 -2.77
N GLY A 697 4.12 18.34 -1.99
CA GLY A 697 3.79 16.95 -2.24
C GLY A 697 3.48 16.14 -0.96
N PRO A 698 3.47 14.79 -1.08
CA PRO A 698 2.92 13.91 -0.05
C PRO A 698 3.74 13.75 1.22
N LEU A 699 5.01 14.15 1.19
CA LEU A 699 5.97 13.85 2.24
C LEU A 699 5.65 14.64 3.51
N LYS A 700 5.65 13.95 4.65
CA LYS A 700 5.46 14.50 5.99
C LYS A 700 6.81 14.53 6.73
N PRO A 701 7.45 15.72 6.88
CA PRO A 701 8.76 15.84 7.55
C PRO A 701 8.81 15.20 8.94
N THR A 702 7.71 15.27 9.70
CA THR A 702 7.60 14.63 11.02
C THR A 702 7.89 13.13 11.02
N ARG A 703 7.57 12.40 9.94
CA ARG A 703 7.86 10.95 9.82
C ARG A 703 9.31 10.71 9.41
N ILE A 704 9.83 11.59 8.54
CA ILE A 704 11.20 11.53 8.03
C ILE A 704 12.20 11.70 9.17
N VAL A 705 11.91 12.59 10.13
CA VAL A 705 12.74 12.80 11.33
C VAL A 705 12.99 11.50 12.10
N GLU A 706 11.98 10.63 12.24
CA GLU A 706 12.12 9.36 12.96
C GLU A 706 13.15 8.47 12.27
N VAL A 707 12.96 8.23 10.97
CA VAL A 707 13.83 7.36 10.17
C VAL A 707 15.27 7.87 10.11
N LEU A 708 15.46 9.17 9.87
CA LEU A 708 16.79 9.76 9.78
C LEU A 708 17.52 9.78 11.14
N ARG A 709 16.79 9.94 12.24
CA ARG A 709 17.39 9.83 13.58
C ARG A 709 17.84 8.40 13.87
N ASP A 710 17.05 7.42 13.49
CA ASP A 710 17.41 6.00 13.63
C ASP A 710 18.63 5.67 12.77
N ALA A 711 18.68 6.16 11.52
CA ALA A 711 19.84 6.00 10.64
C ALA A 711 21.12 6.62 11.22
N ALA A 712 21.05 7.85 11.74
CA ALA A 712 22.19 8.50 12.38
C ALA A 712 22.65 7.73 13.63
N SER A 713 21.71 7.20 14.42
CA SER A 713 22.00 6.40 15.61
C SER A 713 22.57 5.02 15.27
N ALA A 714 22.23 4.48 14.10
CA ALA A 714 22.72 3.20 13.59
C ALA A 714 24.10 3.29 12.92
N GLY A 715 24.72 4.47 12.89
CA GLY A 715 26.09 4.65 12.36
C GLY A 715 26.18 5.44 11.07
N ALA A 716 25.08 6.03 10.56
CA ALA A 716 25.09 6.82 9.32
C ALA A 716 24.93 8.37 9.51
N PRO A 717 25.57 9.03 10.49
CA PRO A 717 25.32 10.45 10.76
C PRO A 717 25.81 11.40 9.66
N LEU A 718 26.84 11.04 8.87
CA LEU A 718 27.33 11.85 7.76
C LEU A 718 26.41 11.75 6.55
N SER A 719 25.92 10.54 6.22
CA SER A 719 24.90 10.37 5.18
C SER A 719 23.63 11.14 5.50
N VAL A 720 23.18 11.11 6.76
CA VAL A 720 22.03 11.91 7.22
C VAL A 720 22.33 13.41 7.13
N TRP A 721 23.53 13.86 7.51
CA TRP A 721 23.90 15.26 7.41
C TRP A 721 23.89 15.78 5.96
N ARG A 722 24.49 15.04 5.02
CA ARG A 722 24.49 15.38 3.58
C ARG A 722 23.08 15.52 3.02
N LEU A 723 22.21 14.57 3.37
CA LEU A 723 20.80 14.58 2.98
C LEU A 723 20.08 15.81 3.54
N LEU A 724 20.24 16.11 4.84
CA LEU A 724 19.61 17.26 5.47
C LEU A 724 20.13 18.59 4.89
N ALA A 725 21.43 18.69 4.61
CA ALA A 725 22.02 19.87 3.98
C ALA A 725 21.41 20.17 2.61
N ALA A 726 21.07 19.14 1.82
CA ALA A 726 20.37 19.28 0.54
C ALA A 726 18.85 19.55 0.69
N ALA A 727 18.19 19.00 1.72
CA ALA A 727 16.76 19.20 1.94
C ALA A 727 16.38 20.58 2.51
N LEU A 728 17.20 21.09 3.44
CA LEU A 728 16.92 22.30 4.22
C LEU A 728 16.67 23.57 3.39
N PRO A 729 17.40 23.86 2.29
CA PRO A 729 17.15 25.04 1.47
C PRO A 729 15.70 25.16 0.99
N HIS A 730 15.08 24.05 0.57
CA HIS A 730 13.69 24.01 0.14
C HIS A 730 12.71 24.16 1.32
N LEU A 731 12.98 23.48 2.43
CA LEU A 731 12.14 23.52 3.63
C LEU A 731 12.11 24.92 4.27
N LEU A 732 13.26 25.61 4.31
CA LEU A 732 13.39 26.95 4.86
C LEU A 732 12.71 28.00 3.97
N ARG A 733 12.76 27.83 2.65
CA ARG A 733 12.01 28.64 1.70
C ARG A 733 10.50 28.39 1.81
N GLY A 734 10.11 27.16 2.12
CA GLY A 734 8.70 26.73 2.17
C GLY A 734 8.06 26.59 0.78
N ALA A 735 8.89 26.48 -0.26
CA ALA A 735 8.47 26.32 -1.65
C ALA A 735 9.57 25.60 -2.45
N PRO A 736 9.19 24.89 -3.54
CA PRO A 736 10.16 24.31 -4.49
C PRO A 736 11.00 25.42 -5.15
N PRO A 737 12.14 25.09 -5.79
CA PRO A 737 12.93 26.07 -6.51
C PRO A 737 12.19 26.61 -7.75
N GLU A 738 12.43 27.87 -8.11
CA GLU A 738 11.81 28.47 -9.31
C GLU A 738 12.31 27.80 -10.59
N THR A 739 13.60 27.46 -10.62
CA THR A 739 14.23 26.66 -11.66
C THR A 739 14.45 25.24 -11.13
N PRO A 740 13.94 24.20 -11.80
CA PRO A 740 14.22 22.83 -11.40
C PRO A 740 15.72 22.52 -11.45
N PRO A 741 16.21 21.62 -10.58
CA PRO A 741 17.51 20.99 -10.78
C PRO A 741 17.55 20.21 -12.10
N PRO A 742 18.73 20.02 -12.72
CA PRO A 742 18.86 19.22 -13.93
C PRO A 742 18.24 17.81 -13.76
N GLY A 743 17.41 17.39 -14.71
CA GLY A 743 16.74 16.06 -14.67
C GLY A 743 15.48 15.99 -13.79
N ILE A 744 15.14 17.05 -13.07
CA ILE A 744 13.92 17.13 -12.26
C ILE A 744 12.85 17.98 -12.95
N THR A 745 11.65 17.45 -13.12
CA THR A 745 10.47 18.17 -13.58
C THR A 745 9.63 18.51 -12.37
N LEU A 746 9.58 19.79 -11.97
CA LEU A 746 8.83 20.18 -10.79
C LEU A 746 7.32 20.02 -11.00
N PRO A 747 6.58 19.58 -9.96
CA PRO A 747 5.12 19.69 -9.97
C PRO A 747 4.72 21.17 -10.11
N ARG A 748 3.77 21.49 -11.00
CA ARG A 748 3.22 22.86 -11.09
C ARG A 748 2.66 23.28 -9.71
N SER A 749 3.16 24.40 -9.19
CA SER A 749 2.67 25.01 -7.95
C SER A 749 1.14 25.21 -8.02
N LEU A 750 0.41 24.76 -6.99
CA LEU A 750 -1.05 24.95 -6.84
C LEU A 750 -1.43 26.41 -6.52
N GLY A 751 -0.55 27.39 -6.76
CA GLY A 751 -0.77 28.79 -6.38
C GLY A 751 -0.84 28.99 -4.85
N VAL A 752 -0.33 28.03 -4.08
CA VAL A 752 -0.30 28.09 -2.61
C VAL A 752 0.90 28.93 -2.17
N ALA A 753 0.68 29.88 -1.26
CA ALA A 753 1.75 30.73 -0.74
C ALA A 753 2.84 29.88 -0.05
N PRO A 754 4.13 30.26 -0.16
CA PRO A 754 5.23 29.54 0.49
C PRO A 754 4.98 29.35 1.98
N LYS A 755 5.08 28.11 2.45
CA LYS A 755 4.81 27.74 3.84
C LYS A 755 5.82 26.73 4.32
N VAL A 756 6.49 27.05 5.41
CA VAL A 756 7.43 26.13 6.07
C VAL A 756 6.66 24.90 6.58
N PRO A 757 7.04 23.67 6.15
CA PRO A 757 6.36 22.45 6.57
C PRO A 757 6.41 22.20 8.09
N ARG A 758 5.41 21.50 8.62
CA ARG A 758 5.45 21.02 10.01
C ARG A 758 6.51 19.91 10.13
N GLY A 759 7.41 20.03 11.10
CA GLY A 759 8.55 19.12 11.28
C GLY A 759 9.91 19.70 10.88
N THR A 760 9.94 20.87 10.22
CA THR A 760 11.20 21.55 9.86
C THR A 760 12.08 21.89 11.08
N PRO A 761 11.55 22.36 12.23
CA PRO A 761 12.38 22.56 13.43
C PRO A 761 13.07 21.28 13.92
N GLU A 762 12.38 20.15 13.87
CA GLU A 762 12.94 18.86 14.28
C GLU A 762 14.02 18.38 13.32
N LEU A 763 13.89 18.63 12.01
CA LEU A 763 14.94 18.36 11.03
C LEU A 763 16.16 19.28 11.22
N LEU A 764 15.96 20.56 11.57
CA LEU A 764 17.06 21.48 11.92
C LEU A 764 17.81 21.03 13.17
N ALA A 765 17.09 20.56 14.18
CA ALA A 765 17.68 20.01 15.40
C ALA A 765 18.50 18.75 15.09
N LEU A 766 17.95 17.81 14.30
CA LEU A 766 18.68 16.62 13.85
C LEU A 766 19.91 16.97 13.01
N ALA A 767 19.80 17.96 12.12
CA ALA A 767 20.93 18.48 11.36
C ALA A 767 22.05 18.97 12.30
N MET A 768 21.70 19.74 13.33
CA MET A 768 22.67 20.21 14.32
C MET A 768 23.32 19.03 15.07
N GLU A 769 22.54 18.04 15.50
CA GLU A 769 23.05 16.81 16.13
C GLU A 769 24.08 16.10 15.23
N THR A 770 23.75 15.93 13.94
CA THR A 770 24.66 15.28 12.98
C THR A 770 25.90 16.11 12.63
N VAL A 771 25.80 17.44 12.57
CA VAL A 771 26.95 18.35 12.39
C VAL A 771 27.92 18.27 13.59
N VAL A 772 27.38 18.19 14.81
CA VAL A 772 28.17 18.04 16.03
C VAL A 772 28.86 16.68 16.04
N ALA A 773 28.14 15.61 15.71
CA ALA A 773 28.64 14.24 15.71
C ALA A 773 29.73 14.01 14.65
N THR A 774 29.53 14.54 13.44
CA THR A 774 30.42 14.31 12.29
C THR A 774 31.52 15.33 12.17
N GLY A 775 31.40 16.52 12.74
CA GLY A 775 32.35 17.61 12.54
C GLY A 775 32.44 18.14 11.10
N VAL A 776 31.67 17.60 10.15
CA VAL A 776 31.71 17.99 8.73
C VAL A 776 30.89 19.26 8.50
N ARG A 777 31.43 20.19 7.70
CA ARG A 777 30.78 21.47 7.37
C ARG A 777 30.33 21.45 5.92
N LEU A 778 29.03 21.59 5.71
CA LEU A 778 28.39 21.71 4.40
C LEU A 778 27.62 23.04 4.34
N PRO A 779 27.64 23.75 3.20
CA PRO A 779 26.86 24.97 3.04
C PRO A 779 25.36 24.65 3.04
N VAL A 780 24.55 25.46 3.73
CA VAL A 780 23.09 25.37 3.73
C VAL A 780 22.50 26.70 3.25
N HIS A 781 22.11 26.75 1.98
CA HIS A 781 21.58 27.97 1.37
C HIS A 781 20.29 28.45 2.07
N GLY A 782 20.23 29.74 2.39
CA GLY A 782 19.07 30.36 3.05
C GLY A 782 19.04 30.24 4.59
N LEU A 783 19.97 29.48 5.19
CA LEU A 783 20.06 29.32 6.65
C LEU A 783 20.32 30.66 7.37
N ASP A 784 21.32 31.41 6.92
CA ASP A 784 21.72 32.69 7.54
C ASP A 784 20.58 33.72 7.54
N ALA A 785 19.84 33.78 6.43
CA ALA A 785 18.69 34.67 6.28
C ALA A 785 17.56 34.33 7.26
N VAL A 786 17.36 33.05 7.60
CA VAL A 786 16.37 32.61 8.60
C VAL A 786 16.89 32.83 10.02
N ALA A 787 18.17 32.53 10.27
CA ALA A 787 18.83 32.75 11.55
C ALA A 787 18.85 34.23 11.96
N ALA A 788 18.99 35.14 11.00
CA ALA A 788 19.02 36.59 11.22
C ALA A 788 17.63 37.22 11.51
N ARG A 789 16.52 36.50 11.34
CA ARG A 789 15.17 37.06 11.56
C ARG A 789 14.95 37.43 13.02
N SER A 790 14.28 38.55 13.28
CA SER A 790 13.80 38.94 14.61
C SER A 790 12.56 38.12 14.98
N GLY A 791 12.72 37.11 15.84
CA GLY A 791 11.64 36.25 16.31
C GLY A 791 12.13 35.10 17.20
N SER A 792 11.22 34.52 17.97
CA SER A 792 11.46 33.37 18.87
C SER A 792 10.77 32.08 18.39
N SER A 793 10.35 32.04 17.13
CA SER A 793 9.75 30.82 16.58
C SER A 793 10.76 29.68 16.61
N ARG A 794 10.27 28.45 16.83
CA ARG A 794 11.14 27.26 16.93
C ARG A 794 12.04 27.09 15.70
N VAL A 795 11.55 27.40 14.50
CA VAL A 795 12.34 27.38 13.26
C VAL A 795 13.53 28.34 13.34
N VAL A 796 13.32 29.58 13.80
CA VAL A 796 14.39 30.59 13.91
C VAL A 796 15.41 30.19 14.98
N VAL A 797 14.94 29.66 16.11
CA VAL A 797 15.81 29.20 17.21
C VAL A 797 16.72 28.05 16.77
N GLU A 798 16.16 27.00 16.16
CA GLU A 798 16.97 25.86 15.70
C GLU A 798 17.86 26.24 14.50
N ALA A 799 17.42 27.16 13.62
CA ALA A 799 18.25 27.67 12.54
C ALA A 799 19.49 28.43 13.05
N ARG A 800 19.35 29.25 14.11
CA ARG A 800 20.50 29.91 14.75
C ARG A 800 21.46 28.90 15.36
N ARG A 801 20.96 27.90 16.07
CA ARG A 801 21.79 26.84 16.65
C ARG A 801 22.59 26.08 15.59
N LEU A 802 21.96 25.75 14.47
CA LEU A 802 22.65 25.11 13.36
C LEU A 802 23.71 26.03 12.75
N ALA A 803 23.39 27.31 12.50
CA ALA A 803 24.35 28.29 11.98
C ALA A 803 25.55 28.48 12.94
N GLU A 804 25.30 28.61 14.24
CA GLU A 804 26.34 28.68 15.27
C GLU A 804 27.23 27.44 15.27
N ALA A 805 26.65 26.23 15.21
CA ALA A 805 27.42 24.99 15.15
C ALA A 805 28.30 24.90 13.89
N LEU A 806 27.81 25.42 12.75
CA LEU A 806 28.59 25.49 11.52
C LEU A 806 29.76 26.48 11.65
N CYS A 807 29.60 27.59 12.38
CA CYS A 807 30.63 28.62 12.58
C CYS A 807 31.64 28.31 13.72
N SER A 808 31.22 27.66 14.81
CA SER A 808 31.98 27.58 16.08
C SER A 808 33.24 26.70 16.06
N ALA A 809 33.46 25.88 15.02
CA ALA A 809 34.64 25.02 14.90
C ALA A 809 35.89 25.69 14.30
N GLY A 810 35.81 26.97 13.93
CA GLY A 810 36.93 27.71 13.33
C GLY A 810 37.90 28.37 14.32
N ALA A 811 37.64 28.36 15.63
CA ALA A 811 38.34 29.24 16.59
C ALA A 811 39.46 28.57 17.43
N THR A 812 39.72 27.27 17.30
CA THR A 812 40.69 26.56 18.18
C THR A 812 41.84 25.86 17.45
N GLY A 813 42.20 26.32 16.25
CA GLY A 813 43.30 25.75 15.44
C GLY A 813 44.57 26.60 15.33
N GLY A 814 44.67 27.72 16.06
CA GLY A 814 45.70 28.73 15.80
C GLY A 814 46.30 29.38 17.03
N SER A 815 46.84 28.62 17.99
CA SER A 815 47.89 29.13 18.89
C SER A 815 48.47 28.00 19.76
N GLU A 816 49.38 27.18 19.22
CA GLU A 816 50.38 26.49 20.04
C GLU A 816 51.50 25.92 19.14
N ALA A 817 52.37 26.81 18.68
CA ALA A 817 53.71 26.47 18.20
C ALA A 817 54.62 27.71 18.31
N VAL A 818 54.87 28.15 19.55
CA VAL A 818 56.04 28.99 19.89
C VAL A 818 56.63 28.48 21.20
N ARG A 819 57.42 27.40 21.11
CA ARG A 819 58.79 27.26 21.67
C ARG A 819 59.27 25.83 21.56
#